data_AF-A0A0L0LDC6-F1
#
_entry.id   AF-A0A0L0LDC6-F1
#
_cell.length_a   1.000
_cell.length_b   1.000
_cell.length_c   1.000
_cell.angle_alpha   90.00
_cell.angle_beta   90.00
_cell.angle_gamma   90.00
#
_symmetry.space_group_name_H-M   'P 1'
#
loop_
_entity.id
_entity.type
_entity.pdbx_description
1 polymer ?
#
loop_
_entity_poly.entity_id
_entity_poly.type
_entity_poly.pdbx_seq_one_letter_code
_entity_poly.pdbx_strand_id
1 'polypeptide(L)'
;MVPSSDMTSPKIVITGGLGFIFSYVTEHFVKKGWQVVVIDNLSAGSNPEIIDGSFVHHNVHTSNPDMVDLIVKENPDYLIHAAAITDVDYSTLEPYRTMTKNTIGMLNAFEAARRLPNLQKFMYVATDEVYGECEHPMTEEDLIQPKNPYSASKAVGSLVRIAYENTFPELKGKTVETRMCNIFGGRQDTRKIMPQIKKSLEEGYSIPLHHDGVGYREYMYVKNIPSAVELALREGTGVYNISLGDGLTVRELIKRAEQLTGKKVTTHEADRPGMDRKYQADSTRFKELGWKPLYTFDEGLKEYLTENEHAHEKRSIVIGTNDMLMGGVQRLVIDQLNAINQSVFDVHLIVLMEFSGKATFDDLIPDGVHVHRMRFNGFKDISAWQKLFRTLKRINPSVVKTATFFSNTVFLALKPFFKYEVIAAEHNTVRMKPYSQRLVDQLLLPRAFTIAADSKAVADFVEETEHIDRKHFTVLYNGVDLDAIASAEQEYAPRRTSLRAEYGIPEDAFVILSVGRLVHQKNPQLMLEGFAKFSELEANAYLVVAGDGKERKDLERIATEKGILDRVRFLGEHRGVHALYAMSDVFLLTSRHEGFCIAAMEGLAFGLPLISTRVAGVTEYLEEGVNGLFIEASPDDVARALEQIRKLPASERERYALAGKETASGYSIKRYSEEFMVLVKRIVGGMDYENE
;
A
#
# COMPACT_ATOMS: atom_id res chain seq x y z
N MET A 1 -31.84 39.93 -32.87
CA MET A 1 -30.55 39.48 -32.33
C MET A 1 -30.60 39.66 -30.82
N VAL A 2 -30.80 38.56 -30.09
CA VAL A 2 -30.59 38.52 -28.64
C VAL A 2 -29.08 38.34 -28.44
N PRO A 3 -28.42 39.13 -27.56
CA PRO A 3 -26.98 39.01 -27.39
C PRO A 3 -26.66 37.67 -26.74
N SER A 4 -25.81 36.88 -27.39
CA SER A 4 -25.17 35.70 -26.81
C SER A 4 -24.27 36.17 -25.67
N SER A 5 -24.74 36.01 -24.43
CA SER A 5 -23.87 36.06 -23.27
C SER A 5 -22.80 34.97 -23.41
N ASP A 6 -21.54 35.36 -23.39
CA ASP A 6 -20.41 34.46 -23.10
C ASP A 6 -20.65 33.82 -21.71
N MET A 7 -21.32 32.67 -21.68
CA MET A 7 -21.47 31.87 -20.47
C MET A 7 -20.23 30.98 -20.37
N THR A 8 -19.27 31.39 -19.56
CA THR A 8 -18.16 30.53 -19.15
C THR A 8 -18.74 29.24 -18.53
N SER A 9 -18.15 28.09 -18.86
CA SER A 9 -18.63 26.81 -18.32
C SER A 9 -18.50 26.78 -16.79
N PRO A 10 -19.53 26.33 -16.03
CA PRO A 10 -19.47 26.29 -14.57
C PRO A 10 -18.29 25.48 -14.05
N LYS A 11 -17.67 25.94 -12.98
CA LYS A 11 -16.56 25.24 -12.32
C LYS A 11 -17.00 24.59 -11.01
N ILE A 12 -16.66 23.32 -10.84
CA ILE A 12 -16.98 22.55 -9.63
C ILE A 12 -15.73 21.90 -9.05
N VAL A 13 -15.57 22.02 -7.73
CA VAL A 13 -14.58 21.24 -6.97
C VAL A 13 -15.31 20.11 -6.23
N ILE A 14 -14.84 18.89 -6.38
CA ILE A 14 -15.38 17.69 -5.71
C ILE A 14 -14.26 17.05 -4.90
N THR A 15 -14.36 17.08 -3.56
CA THR A 15 -13.45 16.29 -2.72
C THR A 15 -13.94 14.84 -2.65
N GLY A 16 -13.05 13.85 -2.79
CA GLY A 16 -13.44 12.44 -2.83
C GLY A 16 -14.09 12.03 -4.17
N GLY A 17 -13.90 12.84 -5.21
CA GLY A 17 -14.54 12.68 -6.52
C GLY A 17 -14.11 11.43 -7.30
N LEU A 18 -13.09 10.70 -6.84
CA LEU A 18 -12.61 9.47 -7.47
C LEU A 18 -13.12 8.20 -6.78
N GLY A 19 -13.77 8.32 -5.63
CA GLY A 19 -14.33 7.19 -4.88
C GLY A 19 -15.62 6.65 -5.52
N PHE A 20 -16.06 5.47 -5.07
CA PHE A 20 -17.24 4.74 -5.57
C PHE A 20 -18.40 5.65 -6.04
N ILE A 21 -19.12 6.31 -5.12
CA ILE A 21 -20.33 7.09 -5.45
C ILE A 21 -19.98 8.32 -6.30
N PHE A 22 -18.99 9.09 -5.86
CA PHE A 22 -18.72 10.40 -6.46
C PHE A 22 -17.93 10.32 -7.77
N SER A 23 -17.38 9.18 -8.15
CA SER A 23 -16.88 8.95 -9.50
C SER A 23 -17.98 9.04 -10.57
N TYR A 24 -19.20 8.58 -10.26
CA TYR A 24 -20.36 8.75 -11.14
C TYR A 24 -20.82 10.20 -11.21
N VAL A 25 -20.70 10.95 -10.11
CA VAL A 25 -21.03 12.39 -10.05
C VAL A 25 -20.02 13.21 -10.85
N THR A 26 -18.72 12.93 -10.68
CA THR A 26 -17.64 13.54 -11.45
C THR A 26 -17.84 13.29 -12.94
N GLU A 27 -18.05 12.03 -13.33
CA GLU A 27 -18.31 11.65 -14.73
C GLU A 27 -19.53 12.37 -15.32
N HIS A 28 -20.61 12.51 -14.53
CA HIS A 28 -21.80 13.24 -14.95
C HIS A 28 -21.53 14.72 -15.26
N PHE A 29 -20.79 15.42 -14.40
CA PHE A 29 -20.46 16.83 -14.63
C PHE A 29 -19.46 17.02 -15.76
N VAL A 30 -18.48 16.12 -15.90
CA VAL A 30 -17.55 16.09 -17.04
C VAL A 30 -18.32 15.95 -18.35
N LYS A 31 -19.26 14.99 -18.44
CA LYS A 31 -20.11 14.78 -19.63
C LYS A 31 -21.03 15.96 -19.94
N LYS A 32 -21.38 16.77 -18.94
CA LYS A 32 -22.11 18.04 -19.12
C LYS A 32 -21.20 19.22 -19.52
N GLY A 33 -19.90 19.00 -19.68
CA GLY A 33 -18.94 20.00 -20.11
C GLY A 33 -18.54 20.99 -19.02
N TRP A 34 -18.77 20.69 -17.74
CA TRP A 34 -18.33 21.52 -16.63
C TRP A 34 -16.81 21.46 -16.47
N GLN A 35 -16.22 22.53 -15.92
CA GLN A 35 -14.85 22.49 -15.46
C GLN A 35 -14.80 21.75 -14.12
N VAL A 36 -14.41 20.48 -14.15
CA VAL A 36 -14.39 19.63 -12.96
C VAL A 36 -12.98 19.55 -12.39
N VAL A 37 -12.85 19.88 -11.11
CA VAL A 37 -11.64 19.72 -10.33
C VAL A 37 -11.92 18.72 -9.21
N VAL A 38 -11.09 17.70 -9.09
CA VAL A 38 -11.20 16.67 -8.07
C VAL A 38 -10.03 16.76 -7.10
N ILE A 39 -10.33 16.79 -5.80
CA ILE A 39 -9.34 16.70 -4.73
C ILE A 39 -9.50 15.34 -4.07
N ASP A 40 -8.53 14.46 -4.25
CA ASP A 40 -8.61 13.07 -3.78
C ASP A 40 -7.21 12.52 -3.55
N ASN A 41 -7.02 11.75 -2.48
CA ASN A 41 -5.71 11.23 -2.09
C ASN A 41 -5.37 9.85 -2.67
N LEU A 42 -6.18 9.34 -3.62
CA LEU A 42 -6.01 8.03 -4.25
C LEU A 42 -5.97 6.86 -3.24
N SER A 43 -6.61 7.05 -2.08
CA SER A 43 -6.73 5.99 -1.07
C SER A 43 -7.60 4.82 -1.57
N ALA A 44 -7.65 3.72 -0.81
CA ALA A 44 -8.35 2.51 -1.20
C ALA A 44 -9.83 2.81 -1.60
N GLY A 45 -10.17 2.54 -2.86
CA GLY A 45 -11.49 2.81 -3.44
C GLY A 45 -11.55 3.97 -4.45
N SER A 46 -10.49 4.76 -4.60
CA SER A 46 -10.38 5.83 -5.59
C SER A 46 -9.71 5.35 -6.89
N ASN A 47 -10.31 5.64 -8.05
CA ASN A 47 -9.70 5.34 -9.35
C ASN A 47 -10.05 6.41 -10.41
N PRO A 48 -9.10 7.23 -10.88
CA PRO A 48 -9.36 8.23 -11.91
C PRO A 48 -9.67 7.63 -13.29
N GLU A 49 -9.17 6.43 -13.59
CA GLU A 49 -9.34 5.78 -14.91
C GLU A 49 -10.78 5.33 -15.20
N ILE A 50 -11.63 5.26 -14.17
CA ILE A 50 -13.05 4.87 -14.36
C ILE A 50 -13.91 6.02 -14.87
N ILE A 51 -13.37 7.24 -14.87
CA ILE A 51 -14.10 8.46 -15.24
C ILE A 51 -13.80 8.75 -16.70
N ASP A 52 -14.85 8.70 -17.52
CA ASP A 52 -14.78 9.06 -18.93
C ASP A 52 -14.82 10.59 -19.11
N GLY A 53 -13.71 11.16 -19.60
CA GLY A 53 -13.54 12.58 -19.93
C GLY A 53 -12.52 13.32 -19.07
N SER A 54 -12.31 14.61 -19.39
CA SER A 54 -11.24 15.43 -18.79
C SER A 54 -11.67 16.14 -17.50
N PHE A 55 -10.87 16.02 -16.46
CA PHE A 55 -10.97 16.78 -15.21
C PHE A 55 -9.57 17.06 -14.66
N VAL A 56 -9.43 18.07 -13.79
CA VAL A 56 -8.18 18.34 -13.08
C VAL A 56 -8.17 17.53 -11.79
N HIS A 57 -7.08 16.82 -11.50
CA HIS A 57 -6.91 16.09 -10.25
C HIS A 57 -5.80 16.69 -9.40
N HIS A 58 -6.10 16.96 -8.13
CA HIS A 58 -5.11 17.30 -7.11
C HIS A 58 -5.01 16.16 -6.09
N ASN A 59 -3.83 15.55 -6.02
CA ASN A 59 -3.54 14.48 -5.05
C ASN A 59 -3.24 15.05 -3.67
N VAL A 60 -4.29 15.40 -2.93
CA VAL A 60 -4.18 16.04 -1.61
C VAL A 60 -5.03 15.31 -0.59
N HIS A 61 -4.47 15.08 0.59
CA HIS A 61 -5.22 14.56 1.73
C HIS A 61 -6.14 15.66 2.28
N THR A 62 -7.44 15.40 2.43
CA THR A 62 -8.42 16.45 2.79
C THR A 62 -8.19 17.08 4.17
N SER A 63 -7.58 16.33 5.10
CA SER A 63 -7.16 16.88 6.40
C SER A 63 -5.90 17.77 6.33
N ASN A 64 -5.24 17.90 5.17
CA ASN A 64 -4.15 18.86 5.01
C ASN A 64 -4.75 20.29 4.95
N PRO A 65 -4.30 21.23 5.81
CA PRO A 65 -4.74 22.62 5.73
C PRO A 65 -4.52 23.27 4.37
N ASP A 66 -3.54 22.83 3.57
CA ASP A 66 -3.28 23.35 2.21
C ASP A 66 -4.48 23.15 1.27
N MET A 67 -5.39 22.22 1.59
CA MET A 67 -6.64 22.04 0.84
C MET A 67 -7.46 23.34 0.80
N VAL A 68 -7.41 24.15 1.85
CA VAL A 68 -8.15 25.42 1.92
C VAL A 68 -7.64 26.37 0.83
N ASP A 69 -6.33 26.60 0.80
CA ASP A 69 -5.72 27.52 -0.15
C ASP A 69 -5.82 26.99 -1.58
N LEU A 70 -5.76 25.68 -1.77
CA LEU A 70 -6.00 25.03 -3.05
C LEU A 70 -7.43 25.30 -3.57
N ILE A 71 -8.46 25.04 -2.76
CA ILE A 71 -9.86 25.27 -3.17
C ILE A 71 -10.08 26.77 -3.46
N VAL A 72 -9.53 27.66 -2.64
CA VAL A 72 -9.62 29.11 -2.85
C VAL A 72 -8.93 29.52 -4.15
N LYS A 73 -7.76 28.96 -4.46
CA LYS A 73 -7.05 29.20 -5.71
C LYS A 73 -7.84 28.72 -6.93
N GLU A 74 -8.51 27.57 -6.82
CA GLU A 74 -9.37 27.05 -7.89
C GLU A 74 -10.63 27.91 -8.11
N ASN A 75 -11.09 28.64 -7.09
CA ASN A 75 -12.22 29.57 -7.11
C ASN A 75 -13.48 29.02 -7.83
N PRO A 76 -14.04 27.87 -7.40
CA PRO A 76 -15.18 27.26 -8.07
C PRO A 76 -16.51 27.96 -7.80
N ASP A 77 -17.47 27.78 -8.72
CA ASP A 77 -18.88 28.15 -8.52
C ASP A 77 -19.58 27.20 -7.54
N TYR A 78 -19.19 25.92 -7.56
CA TYR A 78 -19.79 24.85 -6.75
C TYR A 78 -18.72 24.06 -6.01
N LEU A 79 -18.97 23.74 -4.75
CA LEU A 79 -18.09 22.89 -3.95
C LEU A 79 -18.88 21.70 -3.40
N ILE A 80 -18.37 20.48 -3.57
CA ILE A 80 -18.90 19.26 -2.94
C ILE A 80 -17.84 18.70 -2.00
N HIS A 81 -18.20 18.53 -0.72
CA HIS A 81 -17.42 17.76 0.23
C HIS A 81 -17.98 16.34 0.42
N ALA A 82 -17.40 15.36 -0.29
CA ALA A 82 -17.78 13.95 -0.21
C ALA A 82 -16.70 13.03 0.38
N ALA A 83 -15.45 13.49 0.48
CA ALA A 83 -14.35 12.70 1.00
C ALA A 83 -14.59 12.27 2.46
N ALA A 84 -14.55 10.97 2.71
CA ALA A 84 -14.59 10.39 4.05
C ALA A 84 -14.07 8.96 4.04
N ILE A 85 -13.58 8.49 5.19
CA ILE A 85 -13.58 7.06 5.52
C ILE A 85 -15.05 6.67 5.73
N THR A 86 -15.55 5.69 4.96
CA THR A 86 -16.95 5.24 4.95
C THR A 86 -17.15 3.81 5.48
N ASP A 87 -16.06 3.16 5.90
CA ASP A 87 -16.10 1.81 6.43
C ASP A 87 -16.39 1.85 7.93
N VAL A 88 -17.58 1.39 8.31
CA VAL A 88 -18.03 1.37 9.70
C VAL A 88 -17.17 0.40 10.54
N ASP A 89 -16.73 -0.74 10.00
CA ASP A 89 -15.85 -1.67 10.72
C ASP A 89 -14.48 -1.05 10.94
N TYR A 90 -13.94 -0.46 9.88
CA TYR A 90 -12.70 0.31 9.99
C TYR A 90 -12.82 1.46 10.99
N SER A 91 -13.98 2.15 11.04
CA SER A 91 -14.18 3.26 11.97
C SER A 91 -14.19 2.84 13.43
N THR A 92 -14.64 1.61 13.71
CA THR A 92 -14.63 1.03 15.05
C THR A 92 -13.22 0.57 15.45
N LEU A 93 -12.46 0.03 14.50
CA LEU A 93 -11.06 -0.37 14.73
C LEU A 93 -10.11 0.83 14.85
N GLU A 94 -10.32 1.86 14.04
CA GLU A 94 -9.46 3.04 13.90
C GLU A 94 -10.26 4.36 14.11
N PRO A 95 -10.85 4.56 15.32
CA PRO A 95 -11.75 5.69 15.57
C PRO A 95 -11.03 7.03 15.53
N TYR A 96 -9.82 7.12 16.08
CA TYR A 96 -9.03 8.36 16.06
C TYR A 96 -8.74 8.80 14.63
N ARG A 97 -8.28 7.87 13.78
CA ARG A 97 -7.98 8.17 12.39
C ARG A 97 -9.23 8.56 11.61
N THR A 98 -10.34 7.84 11.83
CA THR A 98 -11.60 8.15 11.16
C THR A 98 -12.13 9.53 11.53
N MET A 99 -12.14 9.85 12.83
CA MET A 99 -12.54 11.17 13.32
C MET A 99 -11.65 12.25 12.73
N THR A 100 -10.32 12.15 12.87
CA THR A 100 -9.38 13.15 12.34
C THR A 100 -9.58 13.38 10.84
N LYS A 101 -9.69 12.31 10.02
CA LYS A 101 -9.85 12.50 8.58
C LYS A 101 -11.18 13.14 8.22
N ASN A 102 -12.28 12.63 8.75
CA ASN A 102 -13.62 13.06 8.36
C ASN A 102 -13.94 14.46 8.92
N THR A 103 -13.57 14.77 10.16
CA THR A 103 -13.93 16.05 10.78
C THR A 103 -13.00 17.18 10.36
N ILE A 104 -11.67 16.95 10.28
CA ILE A 104 -10.73 17.99 9.83
C ILE A 104 -10.90 18.25 8.33
N GLY A 105 -11.09 17.20 7.53
CA GLY A 105 -11.39 17.36 6.10
C GLY A 105 -12.66 18.16 5.84
N MET A 106 -13.72 17.89 6.62
CA MET A 106 -14.95 18.66 6.57
C MET A 106 -14.73 20.12 6.99
N LEU A 107 -14.02 20.36 8.09
CA LEU A 107 -13.71 21.70 8.56
C LEU A 107 -12.94 22.51 7.51
N ASN A 108 -11.92 21.92 6.88
CA ASN A 108 -11.17 22.58 5.80
C ASN A 108 -12.07 22.93 4.61
N ALA A 109 -13.06 22.09 4.27
CA ALA A 109 -14.02 22.40 3.20
C ALA A 109 -14.93 23.59 3.56
N PHE A 110 -15.42 23.67 4.80
CA PHE A 110 -16.19 24.83 5.28
C PHE A 110 -15.34 26.11 5.33
N GLU A 111 -14.09 26.01 5.78
CA GLU A 111 -13.12 27.10 5.79
C GLU A 111 -12.79 27.61 4.39
N ALA A 112 -12.69 26.72 3.40
CA ALA A 112 -12.55 27.09 2.01
C ALA A 112 -13.82 27.77 1.50
N ALA A 113 -14.99 27.17 1.74
CA ALA A 113 -16.28 27.67 1.26
C ALA A 113 -16.54 29.13 1.67
N ARG A 114 -16.27 29.49 2.94
CA ARG A 114 -16.46 30.87 3.42
C ARG A 114 -15.46 31.87 2.83
N ARG A 115 -14.35 31.41 2.25
CA ARG A 115 -13.34 32.27 1.59
C ARG A 115 -13.58 32.44 0.10
N LEU A 116 -14.58 31.77 -0.47
CA LEU A 116 -14.89 31.82 -1.90
C LEU A 116 -15.89 32.95 -2.21
N PRO A 117 -15.46 34.04 -2.87
CA PRO A 117 -16.34 35.17 -3.15
C PRO A 117 -17.47 34.82 -4.13
N ASN A 118 -17.21 33.89 -5.06
CA ASN A 118 -18.12 33.55 -6.16
C ASN A 118 -18.89 32.25 -5.93
N LEU A 119 -18.76 31.63 -4.76
CA LEU A 119 -19.43 30.36 -4.47
C LEU A 119 -20.95 30.55 -4.53
N GLN A 120 -21.59 29.72 -5.36
CA GLN A 120 -23.04 29.65 -5.53
C GLN A 120 -23.66 28.63 -4.55
N LYS A 121 -23.05 27.45 -4.45
CA LYS A 121 -23.50 26.39 -3.53
C LYS A 121 -22.34 25.57 -2.98
N PHE A 122 -22.39 25.29 -1.68
CA PHE A 122 -21.56 24.30 -1.01
C PHE A 122 -22.42 23.12 -0.53
N MET A 123 -22.09 21.92 -1.01
CA MET A 123 -22.74 20.67 -0.61
C MET A 123 -21.88 19.90 0.39
N TYR A 124 -22.45 19.58 1.54
CA TYR A 124 -21.91 18.60 2.47
C TYR A 124 -22.63 17.25 2.31
N VAL A 125 -21.86 16.17 2.17
CA VAL A 125 -22.41 14.82 1.97
C VAL A 125 -22.34 14.04 3.27
N ALA A 126 -23.51 13.81 3.85
CA ALA A 126 -23.74 13.03 5.07
C ALA A 126 -24.36 11.66 4.72
N THR A 127 -24.98 11.01 5.71
CA THR A 127 -25.60 9.68 5.62
C THR A 127 -26.87 9.66 6.47
N ASP A 128 -27.84 8.82 6.13
CA ASP A 128 -29.01 8.54 6.98
C ASP A 128 -28.64 7.88 8.33
N GLU A 129 -27.51 7.18 8.40
CA GLU A 129 -27.00 6.54 9.61
C GLU A 129 -26.73 7.54 10.76
N VAL A 130 -26.70 8.85 10.48
CA VAL A 130 -26.62 9.90 11.52
C VAL A 130 -27.82 9.87 12.46
N TYR A 131 -29.00 9.39 12.03
CA TYR A 131 -30.17 9.27 12.90
C TYR A 131 -30.04 8.15 13.93
N GLY A 132 -29.17 7.16 13.68
CA GLY A 132 -29.08 5.93 14.47
C GLY A 132 -30.34 5.07 14.38
N GLU A 133 -30.46 4.09 15.29
CA GLU A 133 -31.60 3.16 15.33
C GLU A 133 -32.97 3.86 15.47
N CYS A 134 -33.91 3.55 14.57
CA CYS A 134 -35.26 4.12 14.56
C CYS A 134 -36.36 3.10 14.20
N GLU A 135 -37.56 3.32 14.75
CA GLU A 135 -38.75 2.49 14.48
C GLU A 135 -39.57 2.98 13.27
N HIS A 136 -39.52 4.29 13.01
CA HIS A 136 -40.24 4.97 11.93
C HIS A 136 -39.26 5.70 11.00
N PRO A 137 -39.64 5.99 9.74
CA PRO A 137 -38.82 6.79 8.83
C PRO A 137 -38.54 8.17 9.42
N MET A 138 -37.26 8.57 9.41
CA MET A 138 -36.76 9.81 10.01
C MET A 138 -36.81 10.95 8.99
N THR A 139 -37.37 12.09 9.38
CA THR A 139 -37.39 13.34 8.62
C THR A 139 -36.14 14.18 8.90
N GLU A 140 -35.88 15.22 8.12
CA GLU A 140 -34.70 16.07 8.31
C GLU A 140 -34.71 16.90 9.61
N GLU A 141 -35.89 17.04 10.23
CA GLU A 141 -36.08 17.74 11.52
C GLU A 141 -35.85 16.83 12.73
N ASP A 142 -35.73 15.52 12.52
CA ASP A 142 -35.49 14.58 13.60
C ASP A 142 -34.05 14.66 14.13
N LEU A 143 -33.89 14.28 15.41
CA LEU A 143 -32.62 14.35 16.11
C LEU A 143 -31.59 13.40 15.52
N ILE A 144 -30.37 13.91 15.34
CA ILE A 144 -29.19 13.14 14.98
C ILE A 144 -28.70 12.38 16.23
N GLN A 145 -28.72 11.04 16.18
CA GLN A 145 -28.30 10.14 17.27
C GLN A 145 -27.35 9.02 16.80
N PRO A 146 -26.15 9.34 16.31
CA PRO A 146 -25.22 8.37 15.74
C PRO A 146 -24.77 7.32 16.77
N LYS A 147 -24.58 6.07 16.32
CA LYS A 147 -24.22 4.94 17.20
C LYS A 147 -22.80 4.40 16.99
N ASN A 148 -22.06 4.91 16.00
CA ASN A 148 -20.69 4.46 15.71
C ASN A 148 -19.78 5.64 15.29
N PRO A 149 -18.44 5.47 15.29
CA PRO A 149 -17.51 6.56 14.98
C PRO A 149 -17.69 7.16 13.58
N TYR A 150 -18.05 6.35 12.58
CA TYR A 150 -18.33 6.85 11.23
C TYR A 150 -19.55 7.79 11.20
N SER A 151 -20.71 7.33 11.68
CA SER A 151 -21.93 8.15 11.72
C SER A 151 -21.76 9.38 12.62
N ALA A 152 -21.02 9.26 13.72
CA ALA A 152 -20.67 10.40 14.58
C ALA A 152 -19.83 11.44 13.82
N SER A 153 -18.82 11.02 13.06
CA SER A 153 -18.00 11.93 12.26
C SER A 153 -18.83 12.69 11.21
N LYS A 154 -19.84 12.04 10.62
CA LYS A 154 -20.74 12.67 9.64
C LYS A 154 -21.72 13.63 10.30
N ALA A 155 -22.25 13.28 11.46
CA ALA A 155 -23.11 14.12 12.30
C ALA A 155 -22.42 15.43 12.71
N VAL A 156 -21.11 15.39 13.02
CA VAL A 156 -20.34 16.60 13.34
C VAL A 156 -20.40 17.61 12.19
N GLY A 157 -20.30 17.16 10.93
CA GLY A 157 -20.40 18.06 9.78
C GLY A 157 -21.79 18.69 9.62
N SER A 158 -22.87 17.96 9.95
CA SER A 158 -24.23 18.50 9.96
C SER A 158 -24.39 19.62 11.00
N LEU A 159 -23.81 19.44 12.19
CA LEU A 159 -23.82 20.46 13.25
C LEU A 159 -22.94 21.67 12.88
N VAL A 160 -21.76 21.42 12.30
CA VAL A 160 -20.86 22.49 11.84
C VAL A 160 -21.51 23.30 10.71
N ARG A 161 -22.26 22.67 9.81
CA ARG A 161 -23.04 23.38 8.78
C ARG A 161 -23.97 24.43 9.38
N ILE A 162 -24.78 24.02 10.37
CA ILE A 162 -25.71 24.91 11.08
C ILE A 162 -24.95 26.05 11.74
N ALA A 163 -23.86 25.74 12.44
CA ALA A 163 -23.04 26.76 13.11
C ALA A 163 -22.43 27.75 12.10
N TYR A 164 -21.89 27.27 10.98
CA TYR A 164 -21.25 28.09 9.96
C TYR A 164 -22.25 28.98 9.22
N GLU A 165 -23.42 28.46 8.83
CA GLU A 165 -24.47 29.30 8.20
C GLU A 165 -24.98 30.41 9.11
N ASN A 166 -25.09 30.12 10.41
CA ASN A 166 -25.53 31.12 11.41
C ASN A 166 -24.44 32.17 11.69
N THR A 167 -23.16 31.80 11.61
CA THR A 167 -22.04 32.66 11.99
C THR A 167 -21.53 33.50 10.82
N PHE A 168 -21.51 32.95 9.61
CA PHE A 168 -20.85 33.54 8.44
C PHE A 168 -21.87 33.96 7.36
N PRO A 169 -22.16 35.27 7.20
CA PRO A 169 -23.17 35.76 6.26
C PRO A 169 -22.96 35.30 4.81
N GLU A 170 -21.70 35.16 4.37
CA GLU A 170 -21.33 34.72 3.03
C GLU A 170 -21.79 33.30 2.69
N LEU A 171 -22.06 32.45 3.69
CA LEU A 171 -22.57 31.08 3.52
C LEU A 171 -24.09 30.97 3.67
N LYS A 172 -24.77 32.02 4.12
CA LYS A 172 -26.20 31.98 4.43
C LYS A 172 -27.03 31.64 3.18
N GLY A 173 -27.76 30.53 3.23
CA GLY A 173 -28.58 30.03 2.10
C GLY A 173 -27.77 29.39 0.96
N LYS A 174 -26.46 29.26 1.13
CA LYS A 174 -25.55 28.65 0.16
C LYS A 174 -25.12 27.24 0.53
N THR A 175 -25.48 26.71 1.70
CA THR A 175 -25.18 25.31 2.03
C THR A 175 -26.36 24.39 1.74
N VAL A 176 -26.04 23.18 1.31
CA VAL A 176 -26.97 22.07 1.20
C VAL A 176 -26.33 20.82 1.80
N GLU A 177 -27.10 20.05 2.55
CA GLU A 177 -26.69 18.77 3.12
C GLU A 177 -27.52 17.66 2.50
N THR A 178 -26.85 16.59 2.11
CA THR A 178 -27.52 15.38 1.60
C THR A 178 -27.28 14.23 2.58
N ARG A 179 -28.35 13.56 3.02
CA ARG A 179 -28.29 12.34 3.84
C ARG A 179 -28.73 11.18 2.96
N MET A 180 -27.74 10.54 2.34
CA MET A 180 -28.00 9.42 1.43
C MET A 180 -28.15 8.12 2.24
N CYS A 181 -29.08 7.27 1.80
CA CYS A 181 -29.20 5.89 2.27
C CYS A 181 -28.04 5.00 1.76
N ASN A 182 -28.12 3.68 1.98
CA ASN A 182 -27.05 2.77 1.56
C ASN A 182 -27.00 2.67 0.04
N ILE A 183 -25.91 3.15 -0.55
CA ILE A 183 -25.72 3.12 -2.00
C ILE A 183 -25.00 1.85 -2.41
N PHE A 184 -25.49 1.21 -3.48
CA PHE A 184 -24.85 0.04 -4.08
C PHE A 184 -24.67 0.21 -5.59
N GLY A 185 -23.69 -0.48 -6.16
CA GLY A 185 -23.39 -0.41 -7.59
C GLY A 185 -21.96 -0.81 -7.89
N GLY A 186 -21.57 -0.70 -9.16
CA GLY A 186 -20.20 -1.00 -9.59
C GLY A 186 -19.17 -0.03 -8.99
N ARG A 187 -17.90 -0.42 -8.93
CA ARG A 187 -16.79 0.35 -8.31
C ARG A 187 -16.83 0.39 -6.77
N GLN A 188 -17.75 -0.33 -6.13
CA GLN A 188 -17.86 -0.39 -4.67
C GLN A 188 -16.79 -1.31 -4.06
N ASP A 189 -16.27 -0.97 -2.87
CA ASP A 189 -15.27 -1.77 -2.16
C ASP A 189 -15.77 -3.21 -1.90
N THR A 190 -14.93 -4.20 -2.22
CA THR A 190 -15.29 -5.63 -2.21
C THR A 190 -15.64 -6.18 -0.83
N ARG A 191 -15.28 -5.46 0.24
CA ARG A 191 -15.66 -5.80 1.63
C ARG A 191 -17.10 -5.39 1.96
N LYS A 192 -17.78 -4.59 1.13
CA LYS A 192 -19.17 -4.21 1.37
C LYS A 192 -20.13 -5.35 1.02
N ILE A 193 -21.30 -5.37 1.66
CA ILE A 193 -22.26 -6.49 1.57
C ILE A 193 -22.70 -6.79 0.12
N MET A 194 -22.90 -5.78 -0.72
CA MET A 194 -23.37 -5.96 -2.09
C MET A 194 -22.32 -6.64 -3.00
N PRO A 195 -21.06 -6.18 -3.03
CA PRO A 195 -19.98 -6.93 -3.68
C PRO A 195 -19.76 -8.34 -3.13
N GLN A 196 -19.89 -8.53 -1.81
CA GLN A 196 -19.79 -9.86 -1.20
C GLN A 196 -20.91 -10.79 -1.68
N ILE A 197 -22.17 -10.33 -1.73
CA ILE A 197 -23.30 -11.07 -2.29
C ILE A 197 -23.02 -11.45 -3.74
N LYS A 198 -22.60 -10.49 -4.57
CA LYS A 198 -22.30 -10.74 -5.99
C LYS A 198 -21.19 -11.80 -6.15
N LYS A 199 -20.09 -11.66 -5.41
CA LYS A 199 -18.98 -12.63 -5.41
C LYS A 199 -19.41 -14.03 -4.92
N SER A 200 -20.25 -14.10 -3.90
CA SER A 200 -20.81 -15.38 -3.42
C SER A 200 -21.65 -16.06 -4.52
N LEU A 201 -22.48 -15.31 -5.23
CA LEU A 201 -23.28 -15.81 -6.35
C LEU A 201 -22.41 -16.25 -7.53
N GLU A 202 -21.29 -15.56 -7.79
CA GLU A 202 -20.41 -15.86 -8.92
C GLU A 202 -19.46 -17.03 -8.65
N GLU A 203 -18.85 -17.06 -7.47
CA GLU A 203 -17.70 -17.91 -7.15
C GLU A 203 -17.96 -18.89 -5.99
N GLY A 204 -19.11 -18.79 -5.29
CA GLY A 204 -19.48 -19.69 -4.20
C GLY A 204 -18.82 -19.40 -2.85
N TYR A 205 -18.19 -18.24 -2.67
CA TYR A 205 -17.59 -17.84 -1.38
C TYR A 205 -18.65 -17.66 -0.28
N SER A 206 -18.31 -18.07 0.94
CA SER A 206 -19.13 -17.82 2.12
C SER A 206 -18.93 -16.39 2.62
N ILE A 207 -20.03 -15.67 2.88
CA ILE A 207 -20.01 -14.28 3.37
C ILE A 207 -20.49 -14.18 4.83
N PRO A 208 -19.96 -13.26 5.64
CA PRO A 208 -20.39 -13.08 7.02
C PRO A 208 -21.82 -12.50 7.05
N LEU A 209 -22.69 -13.13 7.84
CA LEU A 209 -24.05 -12.69 8.07
C LEU A 209 -24.22 -12.29 9.53
N HIS A 210 -24.29 -10.98 9.77
CA HIS A 210 -24.37 -10.45 11.13
C HIS A 210 -25.75 -10.62 11.75
N HIS A 211 -25.80 -11.17 12.97
CA HIS A 211 -27.04 -11.37 13.74
C HIS A 211 -28.17 -11.98 12.89
N ASP A 212 -27.84 -13.01 12.09
CA ASP A 212 -28.78 -13.70 11.20
C ASP A 212 -29.48 -12.76 10.19
N GLY A 213 -28.80 -11.67 9.79
CA GLY A 213 -29.18 -10.79 8.69
C GLY A 213 -30.36 -9.87 8.97
N VAL A 214 -30.68 -9.61 10.24
CA VAL A 214 -31.85 -8.80 10.66
C VAL A 214 -31.69 -7.30 10.46
N GLY A 215 -30.49 -6.82 10.13
CA GLY A 215 -30.24 -5.39 9.89
C GLY A 215 -31.08 -4.84 8.74
N TYR A 216 -32.03 -3.96 9.03
CA TYR A 216 -32.94 -3.33 8.06
C TYR A 216 -32.41 -1.98 7.61
N ARG A 217 -32.31 -1.78 6.29
CA ARG A 217 -31.74 -0.59 5.65
C ARG A 217 -32.43 -0.26 4.33
N GLU A 218 -32.42 1.00 3.95
CA GLU A 218 -32.73 1.39 2.57
C GLU A 218 -31.52 1.25 1.66
N TYR A 219 -31.76 0.76 0.45
CA TYR A 219 -30.73 0.56 -0.58
C TYR A 219 -31.11 1.31 -1.86
N MET A 220 -30.16 2.05 -2.43
CA MET A 220 -30.35 2.76 -3.69
C MET A 220 -29.20 2.49 -4.66
N TYR A 221 -29.55 2.28 -5.93
CA TYR A 221 -28.57 2.05 -6.98
C TYR A 221 -27.81 3.33 -7.32
N VAL A 222 -26.49 3.23 -7.48
CA VAL A 222 -25.56 4.37 -7.63
C VAL A 222 -25.90 5.28 -8.82
N LYS A 223 -26.48 4.75 -9.89
CA LYS A 223 -26.88 5.54 -11.07
C LYS A 223 -28.02 6.52 -10.80
N ASN A 224 -28.70 6.42 -9.65
CA ASN A 224 -29.66 7.43 -9.19
C ASN A 224 -29.00 8.69 -8.59
N ILE A 225 -27.73 8.61 -8.22
CA ILE A 225 -27.06 9.67 -7.44
C ILE A 225 -26.71 10.92 -8.27
N PRO A 226 -26.18 10.83 -9.50
CA PRO A 226 -25.75 12.03 -10.23
C PRO A 226 -26.88 13.06 -10.43
N SER A 227 -28.09 12.60 -10.80
CA SER A 227 -29.24 13.50 -10.96
C SER A 227 -29.74 14.08 -9.64
N ALA A 228 -29.65 13.31 -8.55
CA ALA A 228 -29.98 13.77 -7.19
C ALA A 228 -29.01 14.86 -6.73
N VAL A 229 -27.70 14.64 -6.88
CA VAL A 229 -26.66 15.60 -6.50
C VAL A 229 -26.78 16.90 -7.31
N GLU A 230 -27.02 16.80 -8.62
CA GLU A 230 -27.21 18.00 -9.44
C GLU A 230 -28.43 18.81 -8.99
N LEU A 231 -29.58 18.16 -8.75
CA LEU A 231 -30.78 18.86 -8.28
C LEU A 231 -30.53 19.54 -6.92
N ALA A 232 -29.93 18.83 -5.98
CA ALA A 232 -29.60 19.37 -4.66
C ALA A 232 -28.61 20.55 -4.74
N LEU A 233 -27.63 20.52 -5.64
CA LEU A 233 -26.71 21.64 -5.86
C LEU A 233 -27.41 22.88 -6.45
N ARG A 234 -28.35 22.69 -7.37
CA ARG A 234 -29.03 23.79 -8.07
C ARG A 234 -30.14 24.42 -7.23
N GLU A 235 -31.02 23.59 -6.69
CA GLU A 235 -32.28 24.03 -6.07
C GLU A 235 -32.28 23.86 -4.54
N GLY A 236 -31.38 23.05 -3.99
CA GLY A 236 -31.39 22.69 -2.59
C GLY A 236 -31.04 23.84 -1.65
N THR A 237 -31.77 23.92 -0.54
CA THR A 237 -31.46 24.74 0.63
C THR A 237 -31.70 23.96 1.92
N GLY A 238 -30.70 23.89 2.80
CA GLY A 238 -30.80 23.12 4.03
C GLY A 238 -30.49 21.64 3.85
N VAL A 239 -31.24 20.77 4.53
CA VAL A 239 -30.96 19.32 4.60
C VAL A 239 -31.99 18.55 3.77
N TYR A 240 -31.54 17.50 3.07
CA TYR A 240 -32.39 16.57 2.35
C TYR A 240 -31.98 15.12 2.55
N ASN A 241 -32.94 14.28 2.92
CA ASN A 241 -32.83 12.84 2.86
C ASN A 241 -32.99 12.36 1.42
N ILE A 242 -32.09 11.49 0.95
CA ILE A 242 -32.12 10.93 -0.41
C ILE A 242 -32.24 9.41 -0.31
N SER A 243 -33.47 8.92 -0.43
CA SER A 243 -33.84 7.51 -0.32
C SER A 243 -34.96 7.11 -1.29
N LEU A 244 -35.20 5.81 -1.47
CA LEU A 244 -36.30 5.32 -2.30
C LEU A 244 -37.63 5.27 -1.52
N GLY A 245 -37.60 5.08 -0.20
CA GLY A 245 -38.76 5.02 0.68
C GLY A 245 -39.02 3.63 1.27
N ASP A 246 -38.45 2.57 0.69
CA ASP A 246 -38.60 1.17 1.13
C ASP A 246 -37.23 0.57 1.46
N GLY A 247 -37.15 -0.16 2.57
CA GLY A 247 -35.94 -0.83 3.04
C GLY A 247 -36.07 -2.35 3.07
N LEU A 248 -34.94 -3.02 3.32
CA LEU A 248 -34.82 -4.47 3.35
C LEU A 248 -33.89 -4.89 4.47
N THR A 249 -34.16 -6.06 5.04
CA THR A 249 -33.16 -6.79 5.82
C THR A 249 -32.07 -7.36 4.90
N VAL A 250 -30.88 -7.62 5.43
CA VAL A 250 -29.80 -8.31 4.68
C VAL A 250 -30.27 -9.67 4.17
N ARG A 251 -31.11 -10.38 4.93
CA ARG A 251 -31.67 -11.66 4.48
C ARG A 251 -32.62 -11.51 3.29
N GLU A 252 -33.48 -10.49 3.31
CA GLU A 252 -34.38 -10.20 2.19
C GLU A 252 -33.60 -9.78 0.94
N LEU A 253 -32.54 -8.97 1.13
CA LEU A 253 -31.61 -8.58 0.07
C LEU A 253 -30.96 -9.81 -0.59
N ILE A 254 -30.42 -10.73 0.21
CA ILE A 254 -29.86 -12.00 -0.28
C ILE A 254 -30.92 -12.77 -1.07
N LYS A 255 -32.10 -12.98 -0.47
CA LYS A 255 -33.19 -13.74 -1.12
C LYS A 255 -33.59 -13.12 -2.46
N ARG A 256 -33.60 -11.79 -2.57
CA ARG A 256 -33.90 -11.09 -3.82
C ARG A 256 -32.81 -11.32 -4.87
N ALA A 257 -31.54 -11.24 -4.47
CA ALA A 257 -30.40 -11.51 -5.36
C ALA A 257 -30.38 -12.96 -5.87
N GLU A 258 -30.69 -13.93 -5.00
CA GLU A 258 -30.82 -15.35 -5.37
C GLU A 258 -31.96 -15.57 -6.37
N GLN A 259 -33.12 -14.92 -6.16
CA GLN A 259 -34.26 -15.01 -7.10
C GLN A 259 -33.94 -14.46 -8.48
N LEU A 260 -33.17 -13.36 -8.56
CA LEU A 260 -32.80 -12.73 -9.83
C LEU A 260 -31.75 -13.53 -10.61
N THR A 261 -30.84 -14.22 -9.91
CA THR A 261 -29.72 -14.94 -10.53
C THR A 261 -29.95 -16.44 -10.67
N GLY A 262 -30.88 -17.02 -9.90
CA GLY A 262 -31.07 -18.46 -9.79
C GLY A 262 -29.96 -19.18 -9.02
N LYS A 263 -29.02 -18.46 -8.40
CA LYS A 263 -27.89 -19.00 -7.65
C LYS A 263 -28.07 -18.78 -6.14
N LYS A 264 -27.30 -19.53 -5.34
CA LYS A 264 -27.37 -19.48 -3.87
C LYS A 264 -26.20 -18.71 -3.28
N VAL A 265 -26.48 -17.89 -2.27
CA VAL A 265 -25.46 -17.23 -1.45
C VAL A 265 -25.10 -18.14 -0.28
N THR A 266 -23.81 -18.34 -0.05
CA THR A 266 -23.33 -19.09 1.11
C THR A 266 -22.99 -18.11 2.22
N THR A 267 -23.40 -18.39 3.46
CA THR A 267 -23.19 -17.50 4.62
C THR A 267 -22.59 -18.22 5.82
N HIS A 268 -21.91 -17.48 6.70
CA HIS A 268 -21.48 -17.93 8.03
C HIS A 268 -21.81 -16.87 9.10
N GLU A 269 -21.96 -17.28 10.35
CA GLU A 269 -22.25 -16.36 11.45
C GLU A 269 -21.05 -15.46 11.77
N ALA A 270 -21.33 -14.18 12.03
CA ALA A 270 -20.34 -13.20 12.47
C ALA A 270 -21.03 -12.14 13.35
N ASP A 271 -20.31 -11.55 14.31
CA ASP A 271 -20.85 -10.48 15.16
C ASP A 271 -20.25 -9.12 14.81
N ARG A 272 -21.04 -8.06 15.02
CA ARG A 272 -20.63 -6.66 14.81
C ARG A 272 -21.09 -5.77 15.96
N PRO A 273 -20.19 -5.36 16.88
CA PRO A 273 -20.54 -4.44 17.96
C PRO A 273 -21.10 -3.10 17.44
N GLY A 274 -22.14 -2.58 18.09
CA GLY A 274 -22.70 -1.26 17.79
C GLY A 274 -23.49 -1.17 16.47
N MET A 275 -23.94 -2.30 15.92
CA MET A 275 -24.76 -2.31 14.70
C MET A 275 -26.21 -1.91 15.00
N ASP A 276 -26.70 -0.87 14.34
CA ASP A 276 -28.13 -0.50 14.40
C ASP A 276 -29.00 -1.65 13.84
N ARG A 277 -30.11 -1.99 14.49
CA ARG A 277 -31.01 -3.00 13.92
C ARG A 277 -31.79 -2.44 12.74
N LYS A 278 -32.24 -1.20 12.84
CA LYS A 278 -33.07 -0.55 11.82
C LYS A 278 -32.78 0.94 11.76
N TYR A 279 -32.57 1.48 10.57
CA TYR A 279 -32.73 2.91 10.31
C TYR A 279 -33.28 3.14 8.91
N GLN A 280 -34.03 4.23 8.75
CA GLN A 280 -34.75 4.57 7.52
C GLN A 280 -34.98 6.08 7.47
N ALA A 281 -34.89 6.67 6.29
CA ALA A 281 -35.10 8.10 6.09
C ALA A 281 -36.35 8.37 5.25
N ASP A 282 -37.13 9.38 5.64
CA ASP A 282 -38.21 9.91 4.82
C ASP A 282 -37.63 10.92 3.81
N SER A 283 -37.72 10.59 2.52
CA SER A 283 -37.22 11.41 1.40
C SER A 283 -38.32 12.24 0.71
N THR A 284 -39.50 12.39 1.32
CA THR A 284 -40.64 13.14 0.76
C THR A 284 -40.23 14.57 0.41
N ARG A 285 -39.53 15.28 1.31
CA ARG A 285 -39.05 16.65 1.09
C ARG A 285 -38.16 16.79 -0.14
N PHE A 286 -37.31 15.81 -0.41
CA PHE A 286 -36.43 15.85 -1.60
C PHE A 286 -37.20 15.50 -2.89
N LYS A 287 -38.14 14.56 -2.82
CA LYS A 287 -39.02 14.21 -3.96
C LYS A 287 -39.92 15.38 -4.36
N GLU A 288 -40.35 16.21 -3.42
CA GLU A 288 -41.12 17.44 -3.67
C GLU A 288 -40.33 18.52 -4.43
N LEU A 289 -38.99 18.49 -4.40
CA LEU A 289 -38.16 19.32 -5.30
C LEU A 289 -38.23 18.86 -6.77
N GLY A 290 -38.94 17.78 -7.06
CA GLY A 290 -39.09 17.23 -8.40
C GLY A 290 -38.09 16.12 -8.74
N TRP A 291 -37.33 15.61 -7.77
CA TRP A 291 -36.44 14.47 -8.01
C TRP A 291 -37.24 13.20 -8.31
N LYS A 292 -36.79 12.47 -9.34
CA LYS A 292 -37.33 11.15 -9.69
C LYS A 292 -36.15 10.18 -9.85
N PRO A 293 -36.16 9.01 -9.16
CA PRO A 293 -35.12 8.02 -9.35
C PRO A 293 -35.16 7.48 -10.79
N LEU A 294 -33.98 7.25 -11.37
CA LEU A 294 -33.83 6.64 -12.68
C LEU A 294 -34.08 5.13 -12.64
N TYR A 295 -33.78 4.50 -11.51
CA TYR A 295 -33.96 3.08 -11.24
C TYR A 295 -34.75 2.86 -9.96
N THR A 296 -35.71 1.94 -10.01
CA THR A 296 -36.22 1.30 -8.80
C THR A 296 -35.16 0.40 -8.16
N PHE A 297 -35.39 -0.06 -6.93
CA PHE A 297 -34.48 -0.99 -6.26
C PHE A 297 -34.26 -2.27 -7.09
N ASP A 298 -35.34 -2.89 -7.56
CA ASP A 298 -35.26 -4.17 -8.30
C ASP A 298 -34.58 -4.02 -9.66
N GLU A 299 -34.85 -2.94 -10.39
CA GLU A 299 -34.16 -2.65 -11.66
C GLU A 299 -32.67 -2.44 -11.43
N GLY A 300 -32.31 -1.64 -10.42
CA GLY A 300 -30.92 -1.39 -10.05
C GLY A 300 -30.19 -2.65 -9.57
N LEU A 301 -30.85 -3.50 -8.77
CA LEU A 301 -30.28 -4.76 -8.31
C LEU A 301 -30.06 -5.73 -9.47
N LYS A 302 -31.04 -5.86 -10.37
CA LYS A 302 -30.91 -6.68 -11.57
C LYS A 302 -29.77 -6.18 -12.44
N GLU A 303 -29.70 -4.88 -12.69
CA GLU A 303 -28.62 -4.29 -13.47
C GLU A 303 -27.27 -4.53 -12.81
N TYR A 304 -27.10 -4.25 -11.51
CA TYR A 304 -25.85 -4.49 -10.80
C TYR A 304 -25.36 -5.95 -10.84
N LEU A 305 -26.28 -6.91 -10.74
CA LEU A 305 -25.97 -8.34 -10.78
C LEU A 305 -25.73 -8.88 -12.20
N THR A 306 -26.23 -8.20 -13.23
CA THR A 306 -26.10 -8.62 -14.65
C THR A 306 -25.07 -7.80 -15.42
N GLU A 307 -24.76 -6.60 -14.94
CA GLU A 307 -23.55 -5.89 -15.29
C GLU A 307 -22.41 -6.83 -14.92
N ASN A 308 -21.85 -7.48 -15.95
CA ASN A 308 -20.43 -7.70 -15.94
C ASN A 308 -19.87 -6.29 -15.77
N GLU A 309 -19.52 -5.90 -14.52
CA GLU A 309 -18.58 -4.80 -14.31
C GLU A 309 -17.56 -5.02 -15.39
N HIS A 310 -17.34 -4.00 -16.25
CA HIS A 310 -16.41 -4.11 -17.36
C HIS A 310 -15.30 -5.01 -16.86
N ALA A 311 -15.22 -6.21 -17.41
CA ALA A 311 -14.00 -6.96 -17.33
C ALA A 311 -13.07 -6.08 -18.15
N HIS A 312 -12.59 -4.99 -17.54
CA HIS A 312 -11.26 -4.51 -17.74
C HIS A 312 -10.49 -5.77 -17.49
N GLU A 313 -10.20 -6.45 -18.60
CA GLU A 313 -9.34 -7.61 -18.69
C GLU A 313 -8.24 -7.32 -17.67
N LYS A 314 -8.27 -8.05 -16.53
CA LYS A 314 -7.49 -7.67 -15.36
C LYS A 314 -6.10 -7.37 -15.87
N ARG A 315 -5.64 -6.13 -15.69
CA ARG A 315 -4.39 -5.74 -16.34
C ARG A 315 -3.31 -6.66 -15.81
N SER A 316 -2.63 -7.35 -16.72
CA SER A 316 -1.68 -8.37 -16.33
C SER A 316 -0.37 -7.71 -15.88
N ILE A 317 0.05 -8.01 -14.65
CA ILE A 317 1.35 -7.61 -14.10
C ILE A 317 2.23 -8.85 -14.09
N VAL A 318 3.42 -8.72 -14.65
CA VAL A 318 4.46 -9.75 -14.57
C VAL A 318 5.54 -9.29 -13.60
N ILE A 319 5.87 -10.12 -12.61
CA ILE A 319 7.12 -10.04 -11.87
C ILE A 319 8.09 -11.05 -12.44
N GLY A 320 9.20 -10.58 -12.98
CA GLY A 320 10.26 -11.37 -13.58
C GLY A 320 11.46 -11.48 -12.67
N THR A 321 11.78 -12.69 -12.22
CA THR A 321 12.96 -12.97 -11.40
C THR A 321 13.84 -14.05 -12.04
N ASN A 322 15.11 -14.03 -11.68
CA ASN A 322 16.08 -15.04 -12.11
C ASN A 322 15.75 -16.41 -11.54
N ASP A 323 15.50 -16.50 -10.24
CA ASP A 323 15.26 -17.73 -9.51
C ASP A 323 14.49 -17.40 -8.20
N MET A 324 14.07 -18.44 -7.48
CA MET A 324 13.39 -18.32 -6.18
C MET A 324 14.25 -18.84 -5.01
N LEU A 325 15.59 -18.87 -5.15
CA LEU A 325 16.48 -19.26 -4.06
C LEU A 325 16.34 -18.33 -2.85
N MET A 326 16.55 -18.85 -1.63
CA MET A 326 16.49 -18.02 -0.43
C MET A 326 17.51 -16.87 -0.48
N GLY A 327 16.99 -15.63 -0.45
CA GLY A 327 17.78 -14.40 -0.53
C GLY A 327 16.91 -13.15 -0.44
N GLY A 328 17.54 -11.99 -0.21
CA GLY A 328 16.80 -10.74 0.00
C GLY A 328 15.96 -10.29 -1.20
N VAL A 329 16.46 -10.48 -2.42
CA VAL A 329 15.72 -10.13 -3.65
C VAL A 329 14.50 -11.03 -3.83
N GLN A 330 14.65 -12.33 -3.60
CA GLN A 330 13.53 -13.29 -3.72
C GLN A 330 12.50 -13.07 -2.62
N ARG A 331 12.93 -12.68 -1.42
CA ARG A 331 12.02 -12.25 -0.36
C ARG A 331 11.22 -11.02 -0.79
N LEU A 332 11.89 -10.02 -1.35
CA LEU A 332 11.22 -8.83 -1.88
C LEU A 332 10.21 -9.17 -3.00
N VAL A 333 10.52 -10.14 -3.86
CA VAL A 333 9.58 -10.64 -4.88
C VAL A 333 8.31 -11.20 -4.22
N ILE A 334 8.44 -11.99 -3.16
CA ILE A 334 7.27 -12.48 -2.40
C ILE A 334 6.48 -11.31 -1.82
N ASP A 335 7.16 -10.35 -1.21
CA ASP A 335 6.48 -9.20 -0.61
C ASP A 335 5.76 -8.34 -1.67
N GLN A 336 6.34 -8.16 -2.86
CA GLN A 336 5.68 -7.53 -4.02
C GLN A 336 4.43 -8.29 -4.46
N LEU A 337 4.50 -9.63 -4.53
CA LEU A 337 3.35 -10.46 -4.92
C LEU A 337 2.20 -10.34 -3.91
N ASN A 338 2.52 -10.22 -2.62
CA ASN A 338 1.53 -9.97 -1.56
C ASN A 338 0.95 -8.55 -1.61
N ALA A 339 1.75 -7.57 -2.03
CA ALA A 339 1.34 -6.17 -2.13
C ALA A 339 0.33 -5.90 -3.25
N ILE A 340 0.40 -6.66 -4.35
CA ILE A 340 -0.46 -6.43 -5.52
C ILE A 340 -1.88 -6.93 -5.22
N ASN A 341 -2.87 -6.06 -5.39
CA ASN A 341 -4.26 -6.45 -5.25
C ASN A 341 -4.71 -7.35 -6.43
N GLN A 342 -4.78 -8.65 -6.17
CA GLN A 342 -5.18 -9.68 -7.14
C GLN A 342 -6.67 -9.62 -7.53
N SER A 343 -7.49 -8.82 -6.85
CA SER A 343 -8.85 -8.52 -7.32
C SER A 343 -8.85 -7.54 -8.50
N VAL A 344 -7.79 -6.73 -8.63
CA VAL A 344 -7.67 -5.68 -9.66
C VAL A 344 -6.73 -6.10 -10.80
N PHE A 345 -5.65 -6.80 -10.47
CA PHE A 345 -4.62 -7.21 -11.44
C PHE A 345 -4.57 -8.72 -11.58
N ASP A 346 -4.22 -9.17 -12.80
CA ASP A 346 -3.86 -10.57 -13.03
C ASP A 346 -2.34 -10.70 -12.83
N VAL A 347 -1.92 -11.49 -11.86
CA VAL A 347 -0.53 -11.45 -11.35
C VAL A 347 0.21 -12.69 -11.79
N HIS A 348 1.30 -12.47 -12.53
CA HIS A 348 2.14 -13.53 -13.06
C HIS A 348 3.55 -13.44 -12.50
N LEU A 349 4.07 -14.54 -11.98
CA LEU A 349 5.48 -14.68 -11.64
C LEU A 349 6.19 -15.44 -12.76
N ILE A 350 7.20 -14.86 -13.38
CA ILE A 350 8.06 -15.54 -14.36
C ILE A 350 9.42 -15.79 -13.72
N VAL A 351 9.77 -17.06 -13.55
CA VAL A 351 11.06 -17.51 -13.02
C VAL A 351 11.93 -17.99 -14.18
N LEU A 352 13.07 -17.32 -14.40
CA LEU A 352 13.89 -17.56 -15.58
C LEU A 352 14.74 -18.82 -15.47
N MET A 353 15.33 -19.11 -14.32
CA MET A 353 16.28 -20.20 -14.05
C MET A 353 15.78 -21.06 -12.88
N GLU A 354 16.17 -22.34 -12.86
CA GLU A 354 15.85 -23.27 -11.76
C GLU A 354 17.11 -23.99 -11.29
N PHE A 355 17.21 -24.22 -9.98
CA PHE A 355 18.33 -24.93 -9.35
C PHE A 355 17.79 -26.06 -8.48
N SER A 356 18.21 -27.29 -8.72
CA SER A 356 17.80 -28.45 -7.94
C SER A 356 18.56 -28.56 -6.62
N GLY A 357 17.86 -28.95 -5.54
CA GLY A 357 18.49 -29.31 -4.26
C GLY A 357 18.91 -28.13 -3.38
N LYS A 358 18.34 -26.95 -3.59
CA LYS A 358 18.56 -25.75 -2.77
C LYS A 358 17.25 -25.25 -2.18
N ALA A 359 17.31 -24.57 -1.03
CA ALA A 359 16.12 -23.99 -0.42
C ALA A 359 15.58 -22.83 -1.25
N THR A 360 14.26 -22.77 -1.41
CA THR A 360 13.54 -21.73 -2.16
C THR A 360 12.45 -21.08 -1.29
N PHE A 361 11.90 -19.97 -1.79
CA PHE A 361 10.70 -19.31 -1.25
C PHE A 361 9.44 -19.64 -2.06
N ASP A 362 9.43 -20.78 -2.78
CA ASP A 362 8.26 -21.18 -3.57
C ASP A 362 7.01 -21.41 -2.70
N ASP A 363 7.20 -21.83 -1.45
CA ASP A 363 6.14 -22.07 -0.46
C ASP A 363 5.48 -20.78 0.07
N LEU A 364 6.08 -19.61 -0.22
CA LEU A 364 5.55 -18.31 0.19
C LEU A 364 4.82 -17.57 -0.94
N ILE A 365 4.74 -18.17 -2.13
CA ILE A 365 4.02 -17.57 -3.27
C ILE A 365 2.50 -17.59 -2.97
N PRO A 366 1.80 -16.45 -3.07
CA PRO A 366 0.36 -16.41 -2.80
C PRO A 366 -0.47 -17.28 -3.76
N ASP A 367 -1.53 -17.91 -3.26
CA ASP A 367 -2.35 -18.91 -3.99
C ASP A 367 -3.01 -18.41 -5.30
N GLY A 368 -3.13 -17.08 -5.50
CA GLY A 368 -3.69 -16.49 -6.71
C GLY A 368 -2.66 -15.99 -7.75
N VAL A 369 -1.36 -16.28 -7.56
CA VAL A 369 -0.30 -15.89 -8.51
C VAL A 369 -0.05 -17.00 -9.54
N HIS A 370 -0.09 -16.65 -10.82
CA HIS A 370 0.23 -17.58 -11.91
C HIS A 370 1.74 -17.69 -12.13
N VAL A 371 2.34 -18.84 -11.80
CA VAL A 371 3.79 -19.03 -11.90
C VAL A 371 4.22 -19.74 -13.19
N HIS A 372 5.16 -19.15 -13.93
CA HIS A 372 5.70 -19.65 -15.20
C HIS A 372 7.22 -19.85 -15.11
N ARG A 373 7.69 -21.08 -15.31
CA ARG A 373 9.12 -21.44 -15.20
C ARG A 373 9.75 -21.64 -16.57
N MET A 374 10.78 -20.85 -16.88
CA MET A 374 11.37 -20.83 -18.23
C MET A 374 12.56 -21.78 -18.40
N ARG A 375 13.34 -22.03 -17.34
CA ARG A 375 14.53 -22.92 -17.34
C ARG A 375 15.62 -22.50 -18.34
N PHE A 376 15.99 -21.22 -18.34
CA PHE A 376 17.13 -20.72 -19.10
C PHE A 376 18.44 -21.35 -18.61
N ASN A 377 19.25 -21.84 -19.56
CA ASN A 377 20.65 -22.23 -19.32
C ASN A 377 21.65 -21.10 -19.68
N GLY A 378 21.14 -19.91 -20.02
CA GLY A 378 21.90 -18.73 -20.42
C GLY A 378 21.31 -18.05 -21.66
N PHE A 379 21.93 -16.96 -22.12
CA PHE A 379 21.41 -16.13 -23.23
C PHE A 379 21.25 -16.84 -24.58
N LYS A 380 21.94 -17.97 -24.81
CA LYS A 380 21.91 -18.73 -26.06
C LYS A 380 20.77 -19.77 -26.14
N ASP A 381 19.97 -19.90 -25.09
CA ASP A 381 18.89 -20.90 -25.04
C ASP A 381 17.66 -20.46 -25.85
N ILE A 382 17.71 -20.73 -27.17
CA ILE A 382 16.65 -20.34 -28.11
C ILE A 382 15.29 -20.94 -27.71
N SER A 383 15.28 -22.14 -27.13
CA SER A 383 14.05 -22.81 -26.71
C SER A 383 13.36 -22.07 -25.56
N ALA A 384 14.14 -21.62 -24.57
CA ALA A 384 13.64 -20.82 -23.45
C ALA A 384 13.16 -19.44 -23.90
N TRP A 385 13.86 -18.79 -24.84
CA TRP A 385 13.41 -17.54 -25.48
C TRP A 385 12.07 -17.70 -26.20
N GLN A 386 11.90 -18.76 -27.01
CA GLN A 386 10.64 -19.04 -27.69
C GLN A 386 9.51 -19.30 -26.70
N LYS A 387 9.78 -20.04 -25.62
CA LYS A 387 8.80 -20.31 -24.56
C LYS A 387 8.38 -19.02 -23.85
N LEU A 388 9.34 -18.16 -23.50
CA LEU A 388 9.08 -16.87 -22.87
C LEU A 388 8.26 -15.96 -23.79
N PHE A 389 8.64 -15.85 -25.06
CA PHE A 389 7.93 -15.05 -26.05
C PHE A 389 6.46 -15.48 -26.19
N ARG A 390 6.19 -16.78 -26.31
CA ARG A 390 4.82 -17.32 -26.36
C ARG A 390 4.05 -17.07 -25.05
N THR A 391 4.74 -17.18 -23.92
CA THR A 391 4.16 -16.94 -22.60
C THR A 391 3.74 -15.48 -22.44
N LEU A 392 4.62 -14.53 -22.77
CA LEU A 392 4.32 -13.10 -22.77
C LEU A 392 3.23 -12.72 -23.77
N LYS A 393 3.20 -13.35 -24.95
CA LYS A 393 2.13 -13.15 -25.92
C LYS A 393 0.76 -13.62 -25.40
N ARG A 394 0.73 -14.69 -24.60
CA ARG A 394 -0.49 -15.21 -23.97
C ARG A 394 -0.94 -14.34 -22.79
N ILE A 395 0.01 -13.88 -21.97
CA ILE A 395 -0.27 -13.04 -20.79
C ILE A 395 -0.67 -11.62 -21.22
N ASN A 396 -0.06 -11.10 -22.29
CA ASN A 396 -0.24 -9.71 -22.75
C ASN A 396 -0.10 -8.68 -21.61
N PRO A 397 1.04 -8.65 -20.90
CA PRO A 397 1.17 -7.82 -19.71
C PRO A 397 1.11 -6.33 -20.03
N SER A 398 0.62 -5.55 -19.07
CA SER A 398 0.71 -4.08 -19.06
C SER A 398 2.00 -3.61 -18.38
N VAL A 399 2.44 -4.32 -17.34
CA VAL A 399 3.62 -3.99 -16.54
C VAL A 399 4.50 -5.22 -16.41
N VAL A 400 5.81 -5.03 -16.57
CA VAL A 400 6.82 -6.01 -16.19
C VAL A 400 7.76 -5.40 -15.15
N LYS A 401 7.73 -5.92 -13.91
CA LYS A 401 8.72 -5.60 -12.88
C LYS A 401 9.81 -6.65 -12.91
N THR A 402 11.06 -6.23 -13.02
CA THR A 402 12.23 -7.14 -12.97
C THR A 402 12.94 -7.01 -11.62
N ALA A 403 13.71 -8.04 -11.26
CA ALA A 403 14.33 -8.18 -9.93
C ALA A 403 15.87 -8.21 -9.95
N THR A 404 16.51 -8.44 -11.08
CA THR A 404 17.98 -8.55 -11.19
C THR A 404 18.49 -8.32 -12.62
N PHE A 405 19.80 -8.16 -12.81
CA PHE A 405 20.44 -7.94 -14.12
C PHE A 405 19.97 -8.86 -15.27
N PHE A 406 19.96 -10.19 -15.08
CA PHE A 406 19.59 -11.11 -16.17
C PHE A 406 18.10 -10.95 -16.54
N SER A 407 17.21 -10.79 -15.54
CA SER A 407 15.82 -10.41 -15.81
C SER A 407 15.69 -9.03 -16.48
N ASN A 408 16.44 -8.00 -16.05
CA ASN A 408 16.45 -6.68 -16.70
C ASN A 408 16.74 -6.84 -18.19
N THR A 409 17.82 -7.55 -18.52
CA THR A 409 18.26 -7.78 -19.90
C THR A 409 17.18 -8.50 -20.72
N VAL A 410 16.63 -9.59 -20.20
CA VAL A 410 15.66 -10.43 -20.92
C VAL A 410 14.37 -9.67 -21.25
N PHE A 411 13.78 -8.99 -20.26
CA PHE A 411 12.50 -8.31 -20.46
C PHE A 411 12.65 -6.98 -21.22
N LEU A 412 13.77 -6.26 -21.07
CA LEU A 412 14.03 -5.07 -21.88
C LEU A 412 14.35 -5.40 -23.34
N ALA A 413 15.06 -6.51 -23.60
CA ALA A 413 15.30 -6.98 -24.97
C ALA A 413 14.00 -7.38 -25.70
N LEU A 414 12.99 -7.85 -24.97
CA LEU A 414 11.68 -8.20 -25.52
C LEU A 414 10.72 -7.00 -25.63
N LYS A 415 10.97 -5.90 -24.92
CA LYS A 415 10.09 -4.71 -24.91
C LYS A 415 9.68 -4.25 -26.33
N PRO A 416 10.56 -4.18 -27.35
CA PRO A 416 10.17 -3.75 -28.70
C PRO A 416 9.08 -4.61 -29.38
N PHE A 417 8.82 -5.82 -28.88
CA PHE A 417 7.83 -6.75 -29.44
C PHE A 417 6.49 -6.76 -28.69
N PHE A 418 6.38 -6.04 -27.56
CA PHE A 418 5.22 -6.04 -26.68
C PHE A 418 4.85 -4.62 -26.25
N LYS A 419 3.64 -4.42 -25.71
CA LYS A 419 3.14 -3.12 -25.25
C LYS A 419 3.37 -2.84 -23.77
N TYR A 420 4.00 -3.76 -23.03
CA TYR A 420 4.26 -3.54 -21.61
C TYR A 420 5.32 -2.47 -21.39
N GLU A 421 5.21 -1.78 -20.27
CA GLU A 421 6.33 -1.01 -19.73
C GLU A 421 7.11 -1.82 -18.69
N VAL A 422 8.40 -1.48 -18.57
CA VAL A 422 9.33 -2.19 -17.67
C VAL A 422 9.73 -1.29 -16.52
N ILE A 423 9.56 -1.79 -15.30
CA ILE A 423 10.24 -1.25 -14.12
C ILE A 423 11.49 -2.10 -13.90
N ALA A 424 12.67 -1.56 -14.23
CA ALA A 424 13.94 -2.24 -13.99
C ALA A 424 14.28 -2.24 -12.49
N ALA A 425 15.03 -3.22 -11.99
CA ALA A 425 15.56 -3.18 -10.63
C ALA A 425 17.08 -3.19 -10.60
N GLU A 426 17.67 -2.29 -9.82
CA GLU A 426 19.10 -2.32 -9.48
C GLU A 426 19.27 -2.33 -7.96
N HIS A 427 20.01 -3.32 -7.46
CA HIS A 427 20.12 -3.64 -6.03
C HIS A 427 21.57 -3.70 -5.53
N ASN A 428 22.57 -3.38 -6.36
CA ASN A 428 23.96 -3.55 -5.97
C ASN A 428 24.88 -2.47 -6.56
N THR A 429 25.92 -2.16 -5.81
CA THR A 429 27.03 -1.27 -6.19
C THR A 429 28.27 -2.06 -6.63
N VAL A 430 28.11 -2.99 -7.59
CA VAL A 430 29.23 -3.82 -8.08
C VAL A 430 30.17 -2.98 -8.94
N ARG A 431 31.29 -2.50 -8.36
CA ARG A 431 32.33 -1.72 -9.07
C ARG A 431 32.91 -2.43 -10.29
N MET A 432 33.06 -3.75 -10.26
CA MET A 432 33.64 -4.53 -11.35
C MET A 432 32.60 -5.33 -12.14
N LYS A 433 31.61 -4.65 -12.73
CA LYS A 433 30.79 -5.27 -13.80
C LYS A 433 31.67 -5.53 -15.04
N PRO A 434 31.58 -6.70 -15.70
CA PRO A 434 32.23 -6.95 -16.98
C PRO A 434 31.87 -5.84 -17.99
N TYR A 435 32.81 -5.44 -18.84
CA TYR A 435 32.58 -4.37 -19.82
C TYR A 435 31.35 -4.65 -20.71
N SER A 436 31.15 -5.90 -21.10
CA SER A 436 29.98 -6.34 -21.86
C SER A 436 28.66 -6.14 -21.12
N GLN A 437 28.65 -6.30 -19.79
CA GLN A 437 27.46 -6.08 -18.97
C GLN A 437 27.13 -4.58 -18.89
N ARG A 438 28.13 -3.72 -18.66
CA ARG A 438 27.93 -2.27 -18.65
C ARG A 438 27.38 -1.75 -19.97
N LEU A 439 27.88 -2.27 -21.09
CA LEU A 439 27.39 -1.89 -22.41
C LEU A 439 25.92 -2.31 -22.62
N VAL A 440 25.53 -3.48 -22.11
CA VAL A 440 24.13 -3.95 -22.14
C VAL A 440 23.24 -3.06 -21.28
N ASP A 441 23.68 -2.72 -20.06
CA ASP A 441 22.95 -1.86 -19.13
C ASP A 441 22.76 -0.45 -19.74
N GLN A 442 23.83 0.16 -20.26
CA GLN A 442 23.80 1.45 -20.99
C GLN A 442 22.81 1.47 -22.16
N LEU A 443 22.70 0.34 -22.87
CA LEU A 443 21.81 0.23 -24.02
C LEU A 443 20.36 -0.01 -23.61
N LEU A 444 20.12 -0.87 -22.61
CA LEU A 444 18.78 -1.37 -22.30
C LEU A 444 18.09 -0.61 -21.17
N LEU A 445 18.78 -0.28 -20.08
CA LEU A 445 18.16 0.33 -18.90
C LEU A 445 17.45 1.66 -19.19
N PRO A 446 17.98 2.57 -20.04
CA PRO A 446 17.27 3.80 -20.40
C PRO A 446 15.93 3.58 -21.12
N ARG A 447 15.65 2.36 -21.61
CA ARG A 447 14.37 1.98 -22.23
C ARG A 447 13.31 1.54 -21.21
N ALA A 448 13.69 1.35 -19.95
CA ALA A 448 12.73 1.11 -18.88
C ALA A 448 11.87 2.37 -18.66
N PHE A 449 10.64 2.19 -18.17
CA PHE A 449 9.82 3.30 -17.69
C PHE A 449 10.51 4.01 -16.51
N THR A 450 11.10 3.22 -15.61
CA THR A 450 12.01 3.69 -14.57
C THR A 450 12.93 2.56 -14.12
N ILE A 451 14.09 2.93 -13.63
CA ILE A 451 15.05 2.07 -12.93
C ILE A 451 14.79 2.25 -11.43
N ALA A 452 14.15 1.26 -10.82
CA ALA A 452 13.92 1.24 -9.38
C ALA A 452 15.23 0.86 -8.67
N ALA A 453 15.92 1.87 -8.12
CA ALA A 453 17.09 1.68 -7.28
C ALA A 453 16.66 1.50 -5.83
N ASP A 454 17.23 0.54 -5.11
CA ASP A 454 16.88 0.27 -3.71
C ASP A 454 17.47 1.28 -2.71
N SER A 455 18.24 2.25 -3.20
CA SER A 455 18.83 3.32 -2.40
C SER A 455 19.25 4.50 -3.30
N LYS A 456 19.39 5.72 -2.76
CA LYS A 456 19.94 6.86 -3.50
C LYS A 456 21.38 6.59 -3.93
N ALA A 457 22.20 6.08 -3.03
CA ALA A 457 23.59 5.75 -3.29
C ALA A 457 23.75 4.69 -4.39
N VAL A 458 22.80 3.75 -4.54
CA VAL A 458 22.79 2.81 -5.67
C VAL A 458 22.50 3.54 -6.98
N ALA A 459 21.51 4.43 -7.00
CA ALA A 459 21.21 5.19 -8.21
C ALA A 459 22.37 6.10 -8.63
N ASP A 460 22.96 6.83 -7.67
CA ASP A 460 24.10 7.72 -7.92
C ASP A 460 25.32 6.92 -8.41
N PHE A 461 25.53 5.72 -7.85
CA PHE A 461 26.58 4.80 -8.29
C PHE A 461 26.38 4.31 -9.73
N VAL A 462 25.15 3.93 -10.11
CA VAL A 462 24.84 3.49 -11.49
C VAL A 462 24.96 4.67 -12.46
N GLU A 463 24.52 5.86 -12.06
CA GLU A 463 24.72 7.09 -12.85
C GLU A 463 26.22 7.34 -13.12
N GLU A 464 27.07 7.28 -12.09
CA GLU A 464 28.51 7.50 -12.22
C GLU A 464 29.19 6.42 -13.08
N THR A 465 28.88 5.14 -12.83
CA THR A 465 29.62 4.02 -13.42
C THR A 465 29.09 3.57 -14.77
N GLU A 466 27.82 3.82 -15.07
CA GLU A 466 27.15 3.41 -16.30
C GLU A 466 26.73 4.61 -17.16
N HIS A 467 26.90 5.85 -16.70
CA HIS A 467 26.56 7.06 -17.45
C HIS A 467 25.09 7.12 -17.87
N ILE A 468 24.20 6.65 -17.00
CA ILE A 468 22.74 6.74 -17.17
C ILE A 468 22.24 7.93 -16.35
N ASP A 469 21.55 8.86 -17.00
CA ASP A 469 21.02 10.10 -16.41
C ASP A 469 20.03 9.82 -15.26
N ARG A 470 20.16 10.57 -14.16
CA ARG A 470 19.31 10.45 -12.94
C ARG A 470 17.81 10.44 -13.22
N LYS A 471 17.33 11.10 -14.28
CA LYS A 471 15.90 11.12 -14.66
C LYS A 471 15.30 9.74 -14.93
N HIS A 472 16.14 8.75 -15.26
CA HIS A 472 15.70 7.38 -15.50
C HIS A 472 15.49 6.58 -14.20
N PHE A 473 15.80 7.15 -13.03
CA PHE A 473 15.76 6.43 -11.76
C PHE A 473 14.58 6.87 -10.90
N THR A 474 14.04 5.90 -10.16
CA THR A 474 13.19 6.16 -9.00
C THR A 474 13.80 5.39 -7.83
N VAL A 475 13.99 6.07 -6.70
CA VAL A 475 14.44 5.39 -5.49
C VAL A 475 13.23 4.72 -4.85
N LEU A 476 13.31 3.41 -4.68
CA LEU A 476 12.29 2.58 -4.05
C LEU A 476 12.98 1.71 -3.00
N TYR A 477 13.09 2.23 -1.78
CA TYR A 477 13.79 1.59 -0.68
C TYR A 477 13.16 0.24 -0.32
N ASN A 478 13.96 -0.81 -0.19
CA ASN A 478 13.43 -2.10 0.26
C ASN A 478 12.80 -1.96 1.65
N GLY A 479 11.70 -2.66 1.88
CA GLY A 479 10.99 -2.65 3.16
C GLY A 479 11.22 -3.90 4.00
N VAL A 480 10.99 -3.79 5.31
CA VAL A 480 10.92 -4.91 6.25
C VAL A 480 9.51 -5.05 6.84
N ASP A 481 9.11 -6.27 7.18
CA ASP A 481 7.80 -6.56 7.74
C ASP A 481 7.77 -6.24 9.25
N LEU A 482 7.47 -4.97 9.57
CA LEU A 482 7.45 -4.48 10.95
C LEU A 482 6.38 -5.16 11.81
N ASP A 483 5.26 -5.58 11.23
CA ASP A 483 4.18 -6.25 11.95
C ASP A 483 4.61 -7.67 12.34
N ALA A 484 5.26 -8.40 11.42
CA ALA A 484 5.84 -9.71 11.70
C ALA A 484 6.99 -9.63 12.72
N ILE A 485 7.82 -8.58 12.64
CA ILE A 485 8.92 -8.34 13.59
C ILE A 485 8.36 -8.04 14.98
N ALA A 486 7.37 -7.16 15.10
CA ALA A 486 6.73 -6.85 16.38
C ALA A 486 6.08 -8.09 17.02
N SER A 487 5.41 -8.92 16.20
CA SER A 487 4.81 -10.19 16.65
C SER A 487 5.89 -11.17 17.13
N ALA A 488 6.98 -11.29 16.39
CA ALA A 488 8.10 -12.15 16.76
C ALA A 488 8.85 -11.64 18.00
N GLU A 489 8.98 -10.33 18.19
CA GLU A 489 9.57 -9.76 19.40
C GLU A 489 8.74 -10.12 20.64
N GLN A 490 7.41 -10.02 20.55
CA GLN A 490 6.51 -10.44 21.64
C GLN A 490 6.63 -11.94 21.95
N GLU A 491 6.83 -12.78 20.93
CA GLU A 491 7.00 -14.22 21.09
C GLU A 491 8.37 -14.60 21.70
N TYR A 492 9.45 -14.01 21.19
CA TYR A 492 10.82 -14.46 21.46
C TYR A 492 11.52 -13.69 22.58
N ALA A 493 11.19 -12.42 22.82
CA ALA A 493 11.85 -11.64 23.89
C ALA A 493 11.71 -12.28 25.28
N PRO A 494 10.53 -12.81 25.70
CA PRO A 494 10.40 -13.53 26.97
C PRO A 494 11.20 -14.83 27.04
N ARG A 495 11.60 -15.38 25.88
CA ARG A 495 12.33 -16.64 25.73
C ARG A 495 13.82 -16.43 25.45
N ARG A 496 14.35 -15.21 25.57
CA ARG A 496 15.76 -14.89 25.24
C ARG A 496 16.75 -15.87 25.88
N THR A 497 16.61 -16.16 27.17
CA THR A 497 17.50 -17.08 27.89
C THR A 497 17.41 -18.51 27.37
N SER A 498 16.20 -19.02 27.11
CA SER A 498 16.03 -20.38 26.58
C SER A 498 16.50 -20.49 25.13
N LEU A 499 16.27 -19.47 24.30
CA LEU A 499 16.79 -19.40 22.93
C LEU A 499 18.32 -19.46 22.92
N ARG A 500 19.01 -18.70 23.79
CA ARG A 500 20.48 -18.77 23.90
C ARG A 500 20.95 -20.18 24.27
N ALA A 501 20.26 -20.83 25.21
CA ALA A 501 20.57 -22.21 25.60
C ALA A 501 20.39 -23.22 24.45
N GLU A 502 19.36 -23.05 23.59
CA GLU A 502 19.14 -23.88 22.39
C GLU A 502 20.34 -23.87 21.43
N TYR A 503 21.09 -22.75 21.38
CA TYR A 503 22.30 -22.60 20.58
C TYR A 503 23.62 -22.80 21.37
N GLY A 504 23.53 -23.26 22.62
CA GLY A 504 24.70 -23.46 23.49
C GLY A 504 25.44 -22.15 23.80
N ILE A 505 24.70 -21.07 24.01
CA ILE A 505 25.19 -19.74 24.36
C ILE A 505 24.80 -19.45 25.83
N PRO A 506 25.73 -19.01 26.69
CA PRO A 506 25.44 -18.60 28.06
C PRO A 506 24.43 -17.45 28.15
N GLU A 507 23.66 -17.39 29.24
CA GLU A 507 22.64 -16.37 29.45
C GLU A 507 23.21 -14.95 29.48
N ASP A 508 24.35 -14.76 30.14
CA ASP A 508 25.02 -13.47 30.34
C ASP A 508 26.00 -13.10 29.21
N ALA A 509 26.09 -13.93 28.17
CA ALA A 509 26.99 -13.71 27.04
C ALA A 509 26.61 -12.47 26.21
N PHE A 510 27.62 -11.83 25.63
CA PHE A 510 27.44 -10.82 24.60
C PHE A 510 27.35 -11.48 23.22
N VAL A 511 26.20 -11.37 22.56
CA VAL A 511 25.87 -12.12 21.35
C VAL A 511 25.88 -11.19 20.13
N ILE A 512 26.76 -11.51 19.19
CA ILE A 512 26.97 -10.77 17.95
C ILE A 512 26.30 -11.56 16.83
N LEU A 513 25.38 -10.93 16.10
CA LEU A 513 24.67 -11.56 15.00
C LEU A 513 25.19 -11.07 13.64
N SER A 514 25.37 -12.00 12.71
CA SER A 514 25.50 -11.68 11.30
C SER A 514 24.63 -12.61 10.47
N VAL A 515 23.84 -12.03 9.55
CA VAL A 515 22.90 -12.75 8.69
C VAL A 515 23.24 -12.46 7.23
N GLY A 516 23.54 -13.50 6.45
CA GLY A 516 23.80 -13.37 5.01
C GLY A 516 24.66 -14.50 4.42
N ARG A 517 24.72 -14.53 3.08
CA ARG A 517 25.53 -15.53 2.34
C ARG A 517 27.02 -15.40 2.65
N LEU A 518 27.70 -16.53 2.83
CA LEU A 518 29.15 -16.58 3.10
C LEU A 518 29.96 -16.54 1.80
N VAL A 519 30.06 -15.33 1.24
CA VAL A 519 30.72 -15.05 -0.04
C VAL A 519 31.54 -13.76 0.05
N HIS A 520 32.50 -13.62 -0.86
CA HIS A 520 33.41 -12.47 -0.97
C HIS A 520 32.75 -11.10 -0.82
N GLN A 521 31.54 -10.92 -1.38
CA GLN A 521 30.75 -9.69 -1.22
C GLN A 521 30.49 -9.34 0.25
N LYS A 522 30.09 -10.32 1.07
CA LYS A 522 29.72 -10.11 2.48
C LYS A 522 30.95 -10.06 3.42
N ASN A 523 32.13 -10.39 2.90
CA ASN A 523 33.41 -10.35 3.61
C ASN A 523 33.43 -11.07 4.98
N PRO A 524 32.91 -12.30 5.08
CA PRO A 524 32.79 -12.99 6.36
C PRO A 524 34.16 -13.25 7.06
N GLN A 525 35.26 -13.21 6.30
CA GLN A 525 36.61 -13.28 6.87
C GLN A 525 36.92 -12.07 7.77
N LEU A 526 36.57 -10.84 7.38
CA LEU A 526 36.78 -9.64 8.20
C LEU A 526 35.97 -9.71 9.50
N MET A 527 34.71 -10.16 9.41
CA MET A 527 33.86 -10.42 10.58
C MET A 527 34.54 -11.38 11.56
N LEU A 528 35.05 -12.50 11.06
CA LEU A 528 35.64 -13.54 11.88
C LEU A 528 36.98 -13.11 12.51
N GLU A 529 37.84 -12.44 11.73
CA GLU A 529 39.13 -11.92 12.22
C GLU A 529 38.94 -10.81 13.26
N GLY A 530 37.94 -9.94 13.06
CA GLY A 530 37.59 -8.90 14.01
C GLY A 530 36.99 -9.47 15.30
N PHE A 531 36.10 -10.46 15.19
CA PHE A 531 35.60 -11.18 16.36
C PHE A 531 36.72 -11.88 17.12
N ALA A 532 37.69 -12.49 16.43
CA ALA A 532 38.83 -13.14 17.09
C ALA A 532 39.58 -12.16 18.01
N LYS A 533 39.90 -10.95 17.51
CA LYS A 533 40.53 -9.90 18.30
C LYS A 533 39.66 -9.43 19.47
N PHE A 534 38.37 -9.20 19.24
CA PHE A 534 37.44 -8.82 20.31
C PHE A 534 37.33 -9.90 21.40
N SER A 535 37.36 -11.17 21.00
CA SER A 535 37.23 -12.32 21.90
C SER A 535 38.42 -12.53 22.84
N GLU A 536 39.55 -11.85 22.59
CA GLU A 536 40.70 -11.75 23.50
C GLU A 536 40.42 -10.76 24.65
N LEU A 537 39.54 -9.78 24.42
CA LEU A 537 39.16 -8.73 25.38
C LEU A 537 37.89 -9.09 26.17
N GLU A 538 36.94 -9.76 25.53
CA GLU A 538 35.68 -10.21 26.13
C GLU A 538 35.58 -11.73 26.03
N ALA A 539 35.85 -12.40 27.16
CA ALA A 539 35.85 -13.86 27.21
C ALA A 539 34.43 -14.44 27.00
N ASN A 540 33.38 -13.71 27.43
CA ASN A 540 31.99 -14.13 27.33
C ASN A 540 31.27 -13.54 26.10
N ALA A 541 31.91 -13.60 24.93
CA ALA A 541 31.32 -13.17 23.66
C ALA A 541 31.13 -14.33 22.68
N TYR A 542 30.02 -14.32 21.95
CA TYR A 542 29.66 -15.34 20.96
C TYR A 542 29.27 -14.69 19.64
N LEU A 543 29.75 -15.27 18.53
CA LEU A 543 29.39 -14.86 17.18
C LEU A 543 28.42 -15.87 16.56
N VAL A 544 27.22 -15.41 16.22
CA VAL A 544 26.18 -16.20 15.55
C VAL A 544 26.15 -15.82 14.07
N VAL A 545 26.38 -16.81 13.21
CA VAL A 545 26.45 -16.64 11.76
C VAL A 545 25.33 -17.44 11.11
N ALA A 546 24.31 -16.74 10.62
CA ALA A 546 23.18 -17.33 9.91
C ALA A 546 23.31 -17.11 8.41
N GLY A 547 23.57 -18.20 7.68
CA GLY A 547 23.77 -18.21 6.25
C GLY A 547 24.83 -19.23 5.84
N ASP A 548 24.84 -19.55 4.56
CA ASP A 548 25.80 -20.48 3.97
C ASP A 548 26.42 -19.89 2.70
N GLY A 549 27.48 -20.50 2.20
CA GLY A 549 28.17 -20.06 1.00
C GLY A 549 29.52 -20.75 0.81
N LYS A 550 30.12 -20.48 -0.35
CA LYS A 550 31.37 -21.12 -0.79
C LYS A 550 32.54 -20.93 0.18
N GLU A 551 32.52 -19.89 1.02
CA GLU A 551 33.62 -19.57 1.95
C GLU A 551 33.46 -20.25 3.31
N ARG A 552 32.34 -20.95 3.59
CA ARG A 552 32.05 -21.56 4.89
C ARG A 552 33.20 -22.42 5.43
N LYS A 553 33.72 -23.35 4.62
CA LYS A 553 34.80 -24.27 5.04
C LYS A 553 36.09 -23.54 5.40
N ASP A 554 36.41 -22.47 4.67
CA ASP A 554 37.59 -21.65 4.95
C ASP A 554 37.42 -20.85 6.24
N LEU A 555 36.21 -20.35 6.52
CA LEU A 555 35.89 -19.65 7.76
C LEU A 555 35.97 -20.59 8.98
N GLU A 556 35.45 -21.81 8.88
CA GLU A 556 35.56 -22.82 9.95
C GLU A 556 37.03 -23.17 10.24
N ARG A 557 37.86 -23.27 9.19
CA ARG A 557 39.32 -23.45 9.34
C ARG A 557 39.98 -22.26 10.04
N ILE A 558 39.69 -21.03 9.61
CA ILE A 558 40.23 -19.81 10.23
C ILE A 558 39.80 -19.71 11.71
N ALA A 559 38.54 -20.03 12.03
CA ALA A 559 38.03 -20.04 13.40
C ALA A 559 38.78 -21.06 14.28
N THR A 560 39.12 -22.22 13.72
CA THR A 560 39.94 -23.25 14.38
C THR A 560 41.36 -22.76 14.62
N GLU A 561 42.01 -22.21 13.59
CA GLU A 561 43.38 -21.67 13.68
C GLU A 561 43.50 -20.52 14.69
N LYS A 562 42.43 -19.74 14.85
CA LYS A 562 42.35 -18.63 15.81
C LYS A 562 41.85 -19.05 17.20
N GLY A 563 41.50 -20.33 17.41
CA GLY A 563 41.05 -20.83 18.71
C GLY A 563 39.72 -20.24 19.18
N ILE A 564 38.83 -19.90 18.25
CA ILE A 564 37.51 -19.29 18.56
C ILE A 564 36.32 -20.13 18.08
N LEU A 565 36.56 -21.30 17.48
CA LEU A 565 35.52 -22.13 16.87
C LEU A 565 34.39 -22.47 17.87
N ASP A 566 34.73 -22.72 19.12
CA ASP A 566 33.82 -23.01 20.23
C ASP A 566 32.92 -21.81 20.61
N ARG A 567 33.28 -20.60 20.19
CA ARG A 567 32.54 -19.34 20.41
C ARG A 567 31.88 -18.80 19.15
N VAL A 568 31.97 -19.51 18.03
CA VAL A 568 31.25 -19.19 16.78
C VAL A 568 30.16 -20.24 16.54
N ARG A 569 28.97 -19.80 16.10
CA ARG A 569 27.85 -20.66 15.73
C ARG A 569 27.53 -20.50 14.24
N PHE A 570 28.04 -21.39 13.40
CA PHE A 570 27.72 -21.44 11.97
C PHE A 570 26.42 -22.22 11.75
N LEU A 571 25.29 -21.51 11.64
CA LEU A 571 23.96 -22.09 11.58
C LEU A 571 23.57 -22.59 10.18
N GLY A 572 24.28 -22.17 9.13
CA GLY A 572 23.89 -22.44 7.74
C GLY A 572 22.64 -21.68 7.31
N GLU A 573 21.97 -22.15 6.27
CA GLU A 573 20.68 -21.60 5.84
C GLU A 573 19.64 -21.73 6.97
N HIS A 574 19.01 -20.62 7.34
CA HIS A 574 18.13 -20.56 8.51
C HIS A 574 16.82 -19.82 8.18
N ARG A 575 15.67 -20.46 8.45
CA ARG A 575 14.34 -19.89 8.18
C ARG A 575 13.79 -19.04 9.35
N GLY A 576 14.27 -19.25 10.58
CA GLY A 576 13.79 -18.59 11.81
C GLY A 576 14.65 -17.43 12.28
N VAL A 577 15.08 -16.53 11.37
CA VAL A 577 16.05 -15.48 11.71
C VAL A 577 15.57 -14.49 12.78
N HIS A 578 14.26 -14.28 12.94
CA HIS A 578 13.67 -13.43 13.98
C HIS A 578 14.06 -13.87 15.40
N ALA A 579 14.13 -15.17 15.67
CA ALA A 579 14.59 -15.67 16.97
C ALA A 579 16.07 -15.32 17.23
N LEU A 580 16.89 -15.30 16.17
CA LEU A 580 18.29 -14.91 16.26
C LEU A 580 18.45 -13.43 16.57
N TYR A 581 17.65 -12.56 15.93
CA TYR A 581 17.63 -11.14 16.26
C TYR A 581 17.24 -10.91 17.72
N ALA A 582 16.14 -11.53 18.18
CA ALA A 582 15.61 -11.39 19.53
C ALA A 582 16.58 -11.86 20.64
N MET A 583 17.50 -12.78 20.34
CA MET A 583 18.48 -13.28 21.32
C MET A 583 19.84 -12.55 21.30
N SER A 584 20.04 -11.65 20.34
CA SER A 584 21.33 -10.98 20.08
C SER A 584 21.43 -9.61 20.74
N ASP A 585 22.66 -9.09 20.87
CA ASP A 585 22.96 -7.79 21.49
C ASP A 585 23.41 -6.75 20.45
N VAL A 586 23.96 -7.17 19.32
CA VAL A 586 24.47 -6.29 18.25
C VAL A 586 24.40 -6.99 16.90
N PHE A 587 24.14 -6.25 15.83
CA PHE A 587 24.20 -6.76 14.46
C PHE A 587 25.48 -6.29 13.76
N LEU A 588 26.22 -7.22 13.14
CA LEU A 588 27.50 -6.96 12.47
C LEU A 588 27.43 -7.25 10.97
N LEU A 589 27.69 -6.23 10.16
CA LEU A 589 27.75 -6.27 8.70
C LEU A 589 29.13 -5.84 8.19
N THR A 590 29.88 -6.74 7.55
CA THR A 590 31.26 -6.44 7.09
C THR A 590 31.42 -6.33 5.58
N SER A 591 30.30 -6.20 4.87
CA SER A 591 30.22 -6.28 3.41
C SER A 591 31.17 -5.32 2.67
N ARG A 592 31.65 -5.75 1.51
CA ARG A 592 32.43 -4.92 0.58
C ARG A 592 31.54 -4.00 -0.25
N HIS A 593 30.30 -4.42 -0.51
CA HIS A 593 29.31 -3.68 -1.28
C HIS A 593 27.91 -4.21 -0.96
N GLU A 594 26.97 -3.29 -0.81
CA GLU A 594 25.53 -3.53 -0.61
C GLU A 594 24.74 -2.51 -1.43
N GLY A 595 23.51 -2.87 -1.78
CA GLY A 595 22.44 -1.90 -2.00
C GLY A 595 21.88 -1.48 -0.65
N PHE A 596 20.65 -1.87 -0.33
CA PHE A 596 19.99 -1.50 0.94
C PHE A 596 20.27 -2.40 2.16
N CYS A 597 20.60 -3.69 1.97
CA CYS A 597 20.79 -4.70 3.04
C CYS A 597 19.60 -4.87 4.03
N ILE A 598 18.62 -5.70 3.62
CA ILE A 598 17.41 -6.03 4.41
C ILE A 598 17.76 -6.56 5.82
N ALA A 599 18.73 -7.45 5.95
CA ALA A 599 19.07 -8.08 7.23
C ALA A 599 19.58 -7.09 8.29
N ALA A 600 20.26 -6.02 7.87
CA ALA A 600 20.68 -4.95 8.78
C ALA A 600 19.49 -4.09 9.23
N MET A 601 18.54 -3.84 8.32
CA MET A 601 17.30 -3.13 8.64
C MET A 601 16.41 -3.95 9.59
N GLU A 602 16.32 -5.27 9.42
CA GLU A 602 15.67 -6.17 10.38
C GLU A 602 16.35 -6.10 11.75
N GLY A 603 17.69 -6.05 11.79
CA GLY A 603 18.44 -5.86 13.04
C GLY A 603 18.07 -4.58 13.77
N LEU A 604 18.01 -3.45 13.05
CA LEU A 604 17.57 -2.16 13.59
C LEU A 604 16.11 -2.21 14.08
N ALA A 605 15.22 -2.89 13.35
CA ALA A 605 13.81 -3.07 13.73
C ALA A 605 13.64 -3.90 15.02
N PHE A 606 14.54 -4.85 15.30
CA PHE A 606 14.62 -5.55 16.59
C PHE A 606 15.33 -4.72 17.68
N GLY A 607 15.80 -3.51 17.37
CA GLY A 607 16.51 -2.64 18.30
C GLY A 607 17.97 -3.02 18.53
N LEU A 608 18.59 -3.78 17.63
CA LEU A 608 20.02 -4.08 17.71
C LEU A 608 20.84 -2.90 17.20
N PRO A 609 21.85 -2.41 17.95
CA PRO A 609 22.87 -1.53 17.40
C PRO A 609 23.51 -2.14 16.16
N LEU A 610 23.66 -1.35 15.10
CA LEU A 610 24.26 -1.81 13.84
C LEU A 610 25.74 -1.42 13.77
N ILE A 611 26.64 -2.39 13.63
CA ILE A 611 28.03 -2.15 13.24
C ILE A 611 28.18 -2.52 11.77
N SER A 612 28.60 -1.57 10.93
CA SER A 612 28.72 -1.80 9.49
C SER A 612 29.95 -1.19 8.84
N THR A 613 30.51 -1.86 7.84
CA THR A 613 31.36 -1.18 6.85
C THR A 613 30.57 -0.09 6.12
N ARG A 614 31.27 0.94 5.61
CA ARG A 614 30.65 2.05 4.88
C ARG A 614 30.28 1.66 3.45
N VAL A 615 29.08 1.10 3.28
CA VAL A 615 28.54 0.63 1.98
C VAL A 615 27.26 1.38 1.62
N ALA A 616 26.97 1.46 0.31
CA ALA A 616 26.01 2.40 -0.28
C ALA A 616 24.71 2.59 0.51
N GLY A 617 23.75 1.66 0.49
CA GLY A 617 22.46 1.90 1.15
C GLY A 617 22.53 1.96 2.67
N VAL A 618 23.55 1.38 3.31
CA VAL A 618 23.74 1.52 4.76
C VAL A 618 24.05 2.97 5.15
N THR A 619 24.77 3.72 4.29
CA THR A 619 25.05 5.15 4.54
C THR A 619 23.82 6.06 4.56
N GLU A 620 22.66 5.57 4.13
CA GLU A 620 21.43 6.34 4.09
C GLU A 620 20.57 6.21 5.36
N TYR A 621 20.84 5.21 6.21
CA TYR A 621 20.05 4.97 7.41
C TYR A 621 20.87 4.71 8.67
N LEU A 622 22.16 4.36 8.56
CA LEU A 622 23.05 4.23 9.71
C LEU A 622 23.60 5.61 10.09
N GLU A 623 23.20 6.09 11.26
CA GLU A 623 23.67 7.33 11.87
C GLU A 623 24.66 7.00 12.99
N GLU A 624 25.93 7.36 12.76
CA GLU A 624 27.04 7.12 13.69
C GLU A 624 26.74 7.71 15.09
N GLY A 625 26.81 6.87 16.13
CA GLY A 625 26.59 7.30 17.51
C GLY A 625 25.10 7.41 17.91
N VAL A 626 24.19 7.16 16.98
CA VAL A 626 22.73 7.24 17.18
C VAL A 626 22.11 5.85 17.18
N ASN A 627 22.21 5.12 16.07
CA ASN A 627 21.64 3.77 15.90
C ASN A 627 22.73 2.72 15.59
N GLY A 628 24.00 3.12 15.50
CA GLY A 628 25.11 2.21 15.29
C GLY A 628 26.45 2.90 15.01
N LEU A 629 27.41 2.15 14.47
CA LEU A 629 28.79 2.60 14.21
C LEU A 629 29.29 2.13 12.83
N PHE A 630 30.03 2.98 12.14
CA PHE A 630 30.78 2.59 10.95
C PHE A 630 32.16 2.04 11.32
N ILE A 631 32.61 1.06 10.55
CA ILE A 631 33.96 0.50 10.63
C ILE A 631 34.67 0.64 9.29
N GLU A 632 35.98 0.85 9.36
CA GLU A 632 36.86 0.63 8.21
C GLU A 632 37.09 -0.87 8.01
N ALA A 633 37.55 -1.28 6.83
CA ALA A 633 37.69 -2.69 6.47
C ALA A 633 38.92 -3.37 7.13
N SER A 634 39.09 -3.24 8.45
CA SER A 634 40.17 -3.84 9.23
C SER A 634 39.66 -4.62 10.45
N PRO A 635 40.32 -5.73 10.84
CA PRO A 635 39.92 -6.49 12.04
C PRO A 635 39.98 -5.69 13.34
N ASP A 636 40.90 -4.73 13.45
CA ASP A 636 41.02 -3.87 14.65
C ASP A 636 39.83 -2.93 14.80
N ASP A 637 39.29 -2.42 13.69
CA ASP A 637 38.10 -1.55 13.72
C ASP A 637 36.86 -2.31 14.14
N VAL A 638 36.66 -3.53 13.63
CA VAL A 638 35.58 -4.42 14.07
C VAL A 638 35.66 -4.65 15.57
N ALA A 639 36.85 -4.99 16.10
CA ALA A 639 37.02 -5.27 17.51
C ALA A 639 36.77 -4.04 18.40
N ARG A 640 37.25 -2.86 17.99
CA ARG A 640 37.01 -1.60 18.70
C ARG A 640 35.52 -1.22 18.71
N ALA A 641 34.82 -1.35 17.60
CA ALA A 641 33.39 -1.05 17.53
C ALA A 641 32.57 -2.01 18.41
N LEU A 642 32.90 -3.31 18.40
CA LEU A 642 32.27 -4.29 19.30
C LEU A 642 32.52 -3.95 20.77
N GLU A 643 33.74 -3.57 21.12
CA GLU A 643 34.09 -3.14 22.48
C GLU A 643 33.32 -1.88 22.89
N GLN A 644 33.15 -0.91 21.99
CA GLN A 644 32.38 0.30 22.25
C GLN A 644 30.91 -0.03 22.54
N ILE A 645 30.25 -0.84 21.70
CA ILE A 645 28.86 -1.25 21.92
C ILE A 645 28.71 -2.05 23.23
N ARG A 646 29.62 -2.98 23.50
CA ARG A 646 29.63 -3.81 24.72
C ARG A 646 29.71 -2.97 26.01
N LYS A 647 30.46 -1.88 25.97
CA LYS A 647 30.68 -0.96 27.10
C LYS A 647 29.57 0.09 27.26
N LEU A 648 28.60 0.17 26.35
CA LEU A 648 27.49 1.11 26.49
C LEU A 648 26.72 0.87 27.80
N PRO A 649 26.42 1.94 28.57
CA PRO A 649 25.46 1.88 29.67
C PRO A 649 24.08 1.42 29.20
N ALA A 650 23.27 0.86 30.10
CA ALA A 650 21.93 0.38 29.76
C ALA A 650 21.05 1.45 29.11
N SER A 651 21.09 2.69 29.62
CA SER A 651 20.35 3.83 29.05
C SER A 651 20.76 4.18 27.62
N GLU A 652 22.06 4.06 27.30
CA GLU A 652 22.55 4.31 25.94
C GLU A 652 22.18 3.16 25.00
N ARG A 653 22.19 1.91 25.47
CA ARG A 653 21.70 0.77 24.65
C ARG A 653 20.22 0.92 24.32
N GLU A 654 19.42 1.34 25.29
CA GLU A 654 18.00 1.62 25.08
C GLU A 654 17.80 2.78 24.08
N ARG A 655 18.62 3.84 24.17
CA ARG A 655 18.62 4.93 23.18
C ARG A 655 18.93 4.43 21.77
N TYR A 656 19.97 3.60 21.60
CA TYR A 656 20.30 2.99 20.31
C TYR A 656 19.18 2.11 19.79
N ALA A 657 18.57 1.30 20.65
CA ALA A 657 17.47 0.42 20.28
C ALA A 657 16.25 1.21 19.79
N LEU A 658 15.85 2.25 20.53
CA LEU A 658 14.74 3.12 20.13
C LEU A 658 15.04 3.85 18.81
N ALA A 659 16.25 4.38 18.66
CA ALA A 659 16.67 5.04 17.43
C ALA A 659 16.68 4.07 16.23
N GLY A 660 17.15 2.84 16.41
CA GLY A 660 17.11 1.80 15.38
C GLY A 660 15.68 1.45 14.96
N LYS A 661 14.76 1.30 15.92
CA LYS A 661 13.34 1.07 15.63
C LYS A 661 12.68 2.24 14.90
N GLU A 662 13.00 3.47 15.32
CA GLU A 662 12.54 4.69 14.64
C GLU A 662 13.04 4.75 13.20
N THR A 663 14.33 4.48 12.97
CA THR A 663 14.89 4.36 11.62
C THR A 663 14.14 3.32 10.80
N ALA A 664 13.93 2.10 11.33
CA ALA A 664 13.25 1.02 10.63
C ALA A 664 11.79 1.33 10.30
N SER A 665 11.11 2.14 11.12
CA SER A 665 9.74 2.60 10.85
C SER A 665 9.62 3.34 9.51
N GLY A 666 10.68 4.02 9.09
CA GLY A 666 10.79 4.70 7.80
C GLY A 666 10.88 3.76 6.60
N TYR A 667 11.18 2.48 6.82
CA TYR A 667 11.46 1.47 5.80
C TYR A 667 10.56 0.22 5.94
N SER A 668 9.27 0.43 6.14
CA SER A 668 8.30 -0.67 6.23
C SER A 668 7.98 -1.28 4.87
N ILE A 669 7.65 -2.59 4.85
CA ILE A 669 7.19 -3.26 3.64
C ILE A 669 5.86 -2.70 3.11
N LYS A 670 5.03 -2.14 4.01
CA LYS A 670 3.81 -1.43 3.66
C LYS A 670 4.09 -0.17 2.85
N ARG A 671 5.06 0.65 3.30
CA ARG A 671 5.50 1.84 2.56
C ARG A 671 6.05 1.46 1.19
N TYR A 672 6.93 0.46 1.14
CA TYR A 672 7.45 -0.08 -0.12
C TYR A 672 6.33 -0.47 -1.07
N SER A 673 5.32 -1.19 -0.57
CA SER A 673 4.16 -1.64 -1.32
C SER A 673 3.35 -0.48 -1.88
N GLU A 674 3.11 0.56 -1.07
CA GLU A 674 2.41 1.77 -1.49
C GLU A 674 3.16 2.50 -2.61
N GLU A 675 4.47 2.71 -2.45
CA GLU A 675 5.33 3.37 -3.46
C GLU A 675 5.45 2.54 -4.75
N PHE A 676 5.60 1.22 -4.63
CA PHE A 676 5.61 0.31 -5.78
C PHE A 676 4.29 0.36 -6.56
N MET A 677 3.15 0.36 -5.85
CA MET A 677 1.85 0.44 -6.49
C MET A 677 1.59 1.79 -7.15
N VAL A 678 2.20 2.89 -6.67
CA VAL A 678 2.19 4.18 -7.39
C VAL A 678 2.87 4.05 -8.75
N LEU A 679 4.02 3.38 -8.84
CA LEU A 679 4.72 3.15 -10.12
C LEU A 679 3.89 2.28 -11.08
N VAL A 680 3.31 1.20 -10.57
CA VAL A 680 2.41 0.33 -11.34
C VAL A 680 1.22 1.13 -11.89
N LYS A 681 0.58 1.94 -11.04
CA LYS A 681 -0.56 2.80 -11.43
C LYS A 681 -0.18 3.85 -12.46
N ARG A 682 1.04 4.43 -12.40
CA ARG A 682 1.50 5.40 -13.42
C ARG A 682 1.62 4.77 -14.81
N ILE A 683 2.10 3.53 -14.89
CA ILE A 683 2.18 2.79 -16.15
C ILE A 683 0.78 2.43 -16.65
N VAL A 684 -0.05 1.93 -15.75
CA VAL A 684 -1.41 1.46 -16.06
C VAL A 684 -2.31 2.65 -16.47
N GLY A 685 -2.20 3.80 -15.82
CA GLY A 685 -3.04 4.97 -16.12
C GLY A 685 -2.53 5.92 -17.19
N GLY A 686 -1.33 5.73 -17.76
CA GLY A 686 -0.60 6.82 -18.39
C GLY A 686 0.16 6.50 -19.69
N MET A 687 -0.51 6.05 -20.75
CA MET A 687 -0.07 6.47 -22.09
C MET A 687 -0.46 7.93 -22.29
N ASP A 688 0.33 8.81 -21.67
CA ASP A 688 0.76 10.14 -22.11
C ASP A 688 1.39 10.88 -20.91
N TYR A 689 2.72 10.94 -20.92
CA TYR A 689 3.50 11.89 -20.14
C TYR A 689 4.45 12.58 -21.12
N GLU A 690 4.01 13.71 -21.67
CA GLU A 690 4.93 14.72 -22.16
C GLU A 690 5.42 15.58 -20.99
N ASN A 691 6.68 15.99 -21.14
CA ASN A 691 7.53 16.66 -20.17
C ASN A 691 6.91 17.94 -19.57
N GLU A 692 7.22 18.20 -18.30
CA GLU A 692 7.80 19.48 -17.85
C GLU A 692 8.57 19.30 -16.53
#